data_AF-A0A6N6S2G8-F1
#
_entry.id   AF-A0A6N6S2G8-F1
#
_cell.length_a   1.000
_cell.length_b   1.000
_cell.length_c   1.000
_cell.angle_alpha   90.00
_cell.angle_beta   90.00
_cell.angle_gamma   90.00
#
_symmetry.space_group_name_H-M   'P 1'
#
loop_
_entity.id
_entity.type
_entity.pdbx_description
1 polymer ?
#
loop_
_entity_poly.entity_id
_entity_poly.type
_entity_poly.pdbx_seq_one_letter_code
_entity_poly.pdbx_strand_id
1 'polypeptide(L)'
;IQVEHTVTEIITGFDLVKRQILISEGFPLNSPEISIPNQEAIQIHGIAFQCRITTEDPSNKFIPDYGRIQHYRSAGGMGIRLDAGTAFSGALVTPYYDSMLVKVTAYGSCFEETIRRMDRALQEFRIRGVKTNIPFLINLINRKDFHAGRFTTRFIDENHDIFRFASRRDRAFRIMRFIGDILVNGHPLIKEAPKTICRREAPVPAVDRKIGRPKGSRDFLLEMGPAKFAQHILKEKKLLLTDTTFRDAHQSLLATRMRTVDMLKIIEAYSRNHADFFSLEMWGGATFDTAMRFLWECPWERLHHMRKLAPNILFQMLLRASNGVGYTNYPDNVVRAFIQQSAESGIDIFRVFDSLNWVENMKVAMDAVLETHALCEAAICYTGDILNPKRNKYTLDYYVKMAKELEGLGAHILAIKDMAGLLKPYAAYELVSALKSELKIPVHLHTHDTSGGQIATLIKAAEAGVNIVDVAIGPFSGLTSQPNMNTLVEMMRFHKRDTGMDFKALGSLSAYWEVVRDYYEIFESIQKASTAEVYHHEIPGGQFTNLFQQAQSMGLAHRWHEITNVYADVNQLFGDIVKVTPSSKVVGDMALFLVTNNIPARDIITNSRDISFPTSVVEFFEGRLGQPTGGFPRDVQEKILRGTSVSTERPGANLSPVNLDETREKVETRISRAITKEELMSYLMYPDVFIQYAEHRKKYDDVSVIPTDVFFYGLPMNEEVSIEIEEGKTLIFKLVAISPVNVEGNCTVFFEYNGQPREVVIANRKVATSVVKRPQAEEENAKHVGAPMPGMVVSVKVAAGDKVSKNDPLLIMEAMKMEATVYAEHDGVIGQVLVKAKESVVARDLLIVYQ
;
A
#
# COMPACT_ATOMS: atom_id res chain seq x y z
N ILE A 1 -36.87 44.36 -16.07
CA ILE A 1 -35.78 43.51 -16.61
C ILE A 1 -35.91 42.12 -16.03
N GLN A 2 -35.44 41.10 -16.74
CA GLN A 2 -35.36 39.73 -16.19
C GLN A 2 -33.91 39.29 -16.09
N VAL A 3 -33.64 38.20 -15.37
CA VAL A 3 -32.27 37.73 -15.12
C VAL A 3 -31.55 37.25 -16.40
N GLU A 4 -32.32 36.74 -17.35
CA GLU A 4 -31.93 36.22 -18.65
C GLU A 4 -31.83 37.29 -19.74
N HIS A 5 -32.00 38.59 -19.43
CA HIS A 5 -31.88 39.66 -20.42
C HIS A 5 -30.55 39.60 -21.20
N THR A 6 -29.49 39.08 -20.57
CA THR A 6 -28.15 38.89 -21.14
C THR A 6 -28.14 38.08 -22.43
N VAL A 7 -29.03 37.10 -22.61
CA VAL A 7 -29.09 36.33 -23.87
C VAL A 7 -29.57 37.21 -25.02
N THR A 8 -30.54 38.08 -24.75
CA THR A 8 -31.11 39.02 -25.73
C THR A 8 -30.11 40.11 -26.07
N GLU A 9 -29.42 40.67 -25.07
CA GLU A 9 -28.38 41.68 -25.29
C GLU A 9 -27.28 41.18 -26.23
N ILE A 10 -26.85 39.92 -26.04
CA ILE A 10 -25.77 39.33 -26.83
C ILE A 10 -26.18 39.12 -28.29
N ILE A 11 -27.40 38.61 -28.55
CA ILE A 11 -27.82 38.30 -29.94
C ILE A 11 -28.31 39.54 -30.70
N THR A 12 -28.72 40.60 -29.99
CA THR A 12 -29.20 41.85 -30.63
C THR A 12 -28.15 42.96 -30.64
N GLY A 13 -27.12 42.87 -29.79
CA GLY A 13 -26.14 43.94 -29.58
C GLY A 13 -26.67 45.12 -28.76
N PHE A 14 -27.92 45.06 -28.27
CA PHE A 14 -28.52 46.14 -27.52
C PHE A 14 -28.43 45.90 -26.01
N ASP A 15 -27.63 46.74 -25.32
CA ASP A 15 -27.67 46.89 -23.86
C ASP A 15 -29.06 47.35 -23.41
N LEU A 16 -29.79 46.46 -22.75
CA LEU A 16 -31.16 46.67 -22.30
C LEU A 16 -31.19 47.49 -21.01
N VAL A 17 -30.22 47.32 -20.12
CA VAL A 17 -30.17 48.06 -18.84
C VAL A 17 -29.90 49.54 -19.08
N LYS A 18 -28.92 49.87 -19.93
CA LYS A 18 -28.65 51.24 -20.38
C LYS A 18 -29.90 51.88 -20.97
N ARG A 19 -30.64 51.14 -21.80
CA ARG A 19 -31.86 51.64 -22.45
C ARG A 19 -32.99 51.87 -21.48
N GLN A 20 -33.18 51.01 -20.48
CA GLN A 20 -34.15 51.27 -19.41
C GLN A 20 -33.86 52.59 -18.69
N ILE A 21 -32.58 52.89 -18.44
CA ILE A 21 -32.16 54.16 -17.82
C ILE A 21 -32.47 55.34 -18.75
N LEU A 22 -32.08 55.28 -20.03
CA LEU A 22 -32.35 56.35 -21.00
C LEU A 22 -33.86 56.61 -21.18
N ILE A 23 -34.69 55.56 -21.21
CA ILE A 23 -36.15 55.70 -21.26
C ILE A 23 -36.65 56.42 -20.00
N SER A 24 -36.08 56.10 -18.83
CA SER A 24 -36.45 56.77 -17.57
C SER A 24 -36.01 58.23 -17.50
N GLU A 25 -34.99 58.63 -18.26
CA GLU A 25 -34.57 60.03 -18.45
C GLU A 25 -35.46 60.79 -19.44
N GLY A 26 -36.44 60.12 -20.06
CA GLY A 26 -37.41 60.71 -20.97
C GLY A 26 -37.05 60.60 -22.45
N PHE A 27 -35.99 59.89 -22.83
CA PHE A 27 -35.65 59.66 -24.23
C PHE A 27 -36.67 58.70 -24.90
N PRO A 28 -37.24 59.07 -26.05
CA PRO A 28 -38.12 58.18 -26.81
C PRO A 28 -37.32 57.03 -27.46
N LEU A 29 -37.94 55.87 -27.68
CA LEU A 29 -37.25 54.66 -28.18
C LEU A 29 -36.48 54.87 -29.49
N ASN A 30 -36.99 55.73 -30.36
CA ASN A 30 -36.38 56.06 -31.66
C ASN A 30 -35.36 57.20 -31.60
N SER A 31 -34.95 57.64 -30.41
CA SER A 31 -33.95 58.69 -30.27
C SER A 31 -32.55 58.20 -30.65
N PRO A 32 -31.68 59.10 -31.14
CA PRO A 32 -30.27 58.77 -31.39
C PRO A 32 -29.55 58.18 -30.16
N GLU A 33 -29.90 58.64 -28.95
CA GLU A 33 -29.32 58.19 -27.68
C GLU A 33 -29.66 56.74 -27.33
N ILE A 34 -30.89 56.28 -27.66
CA ILE A 34 -31.31 54.87 -27.49
C ILE A 34 -30.83 53.99 -28.65
N SER A 35 -30.59 54.58 -29.82
CA SER A 35 -30.04 53.92 -31.02
C SER A 35 -30.89 52.73 -31.51
N ILE A 36 -32.23 52.83 -31.43
CA ILE A 36 -33.18 51.87 -32.03
C ILE A 36 -34.17 52.67 -32.90
N PRO A 37 -33.81 53.00 -34.16
CA PRO A 37 -34.62 53.92 -34.96
C PRO A 37 -36.01 53.34 -35.31
N ASN A 38 -36.10 52.01 -35.48
CA ASN A 38 -37.33 51.28 -35.81
C ASN A 38 -37.16 49.78 -35.48
N GLN A 39 -38.22 48.99 -35.71
CA GLN A 39 -38.20 47.54 -35.45
C GLN A 39 -37.24 46.79 -36.38
N GLU A 40 -37.06 47.26 -37.61
CA GLU A 40 -36.19 46.65 -38.63
C GLU A 40 -34.69 46.74 -38.27
N ALA A 41 -34.31 47.68 -37.41
CA ALA A 41 -32.95 47.79 -36.87
C ALA A 41 -32.61 46.66 -35.88
N ILE A 42 -33.60 45.93 -35.37
CA ILE A 42 -33.40 44.81 -34.45
C ILE A 42 -33.13 43.54 -35.25
N GLN A 43 -31.85 43.18 -35.34
CA GLN A 43 -31.40 41.95 -35.99
C GLN A 43 -30.94 40.93 -34.95
N ILE A 44 -31.16 39.65 -35.24
CA ILE A 44 -30.69 38.54 -34.41
C ILE A 44 -29.41 37.99 -35.06
N HIS A 45 -28.31 38.05 -34.32
CA HIS A 45 -27.02 37.52 -34.74
C HIS A 45 -26.67 36.32 -33.88
N GLY A 46 -26.63 35.12 -34.47
CA GLY A 46 -26.21 33.90 -33.80
C GLY A 46 -27.19 33.40 -32.73
N ILE A 47 -26.68 32.59 -31.79
CA ILE A 47 -27.46 31.95 -30.73
C ILE A 47 -26.75 32.11 -29.39
N ALA A 48 -27.52 32.48 -28.36
CA ALA A 48 -27.04 32.57 -26.99
C ALA A 48 -27.93 31.79 -26.03
N PHE A 49 -27.33 31.21 -24.99
CA PHE A 49 -28.08 30.74 -23.83
C PHE A 49 -27.27 30.92 -22.54
N GLN A 50 -27.99 30.95 -21.42
CA GLN A 50 -27.45 31.25 -20.11
C GLN A 50 -27.56 30.05 -19.17
N CYS A 51 -26.46 29.75 -18.47
CA CYS A 51 -26.43 28.87 -17.32
C CYS A 51 -26.21 29.71 -16.04
N ARG A 52 -26.93 29.37 -14.97
CA ARG A 52 -26.72 29.96 -13.65
C ARG A 52 -25.95 28.97 -12.79
N ILE A 53 -24.76 29.37 -12.38
CA ILE A 53 -23.99 28.59 -11.42
C ILE A 53 -24.45 29.00 -10.01
N THR A 54 -24.95 28.03 -9.25
CA THR A 54 -25.49 28.20 -7.88
C THR A 54 -24.72 27.33 -6.89
N THR A 55 -24.96 27.52 -5.58
CA THR A 55 -24.44 26.60 -4.53
C THR A 55 -25.33 25.39 -4.27
N GLU A 56 -26.40 25.19 -5.05
CA GLU A 56 -27.29 24.04 -4.91
C GLU A 56 -26.53 22.75 -5.20
N ASP A 57 -26.61 21.77 -4.30
CA ASP A 57 -25.99 20.46 -4.47
C ASP A 57 -26.97 19.50 -5.16
N PRO A 58 -26.75 19.13 -6.44
CA PRO A 58 -27.63 18.21 -7.15
C PRO A 58 -27.68 16.81 -6.53
N SER A 59 -26.62 16.41 -5.80
CA SER A 59 -26.58 15.13 -5.09
C SER A 59 -27.34 15.16 -3.76
N ASN A 60 -27.69 16.35 -3.28
CA ASN A 60 -28.47 16.58 -2.06
C ASN A 60 -29.75 17.37 -2.37
N LYS A 61 -30.50 16.93 -3.38
CA LYS A 61 -31.82 17.50 -3.75
C LYS A 61 -31.81 19.01 -4.01
N PHE A 62 -30.71 19.55 -4.55
CA PHE A 62 -30.52 20.97 -4.84
C PHE A 62 -30.63 21.88 -3.62
N ILE A 63 -30.39 21.35 -2.41
CA ILE A 63 -30.26 22.18 -1.22
C ILE A 63 -29.03 23.08 -1.41
N PRO A 64 -29.14 24.42 -1.22
CA PRO A 64 -28.00 25.31 -1.27
C PRO A 64 -26.97 24.98 -0.20
N ASP A 65 -25.70 24.89 -0.62
CA ASP A 65 -24.57 24.80 0.28
C ASP A 65 -24.13 26.21 0.73
N TYR A 66 -23.60 26.29 1.95
CA TYR A 66 -23.23 27.56 2.58
C TYR A 66 -21.81 27.48 3.12
N GLY A 67 -21.16 28.63 3.19
CA GLY A 67 -19.80 28.71 3.71
C GLY A 67 -18.90 29.59 2.86
N ARG A 68 -17.60 29.53 3.19
CA ARG A 68 -16.61 30.37 2.54
C ARG A 68 -16.17 29.73 1.22
N ILE A 69 -16.22 30.50 0.14
CA ILE A 69 -15.61 30.12 -1.13
C ILE A 69 -14.09 30.19 -0.95
N GLN A 70 -13.45 29.04 -0.74
CA GLN A 70 -11.99 28.96 -0.57
C GLN A 70 -11.25 29.34 -1.84
N HIS A 71 -11.80 29.00 -3.01
CA HIS A 71 -11.20 29.32 -4.30
C HIS A 71 -12.26 29.52 -5.37
N TYR A 72 -12.13 30.60 -6.13
CA TYR A 72 -12.95 30.92 -7.29
C TYR A 72 -12.07 31.24 -8.50
N ARG A 73 -12.18 30.44 -9.55
CA ARG A 73 -11.64 30.74 -10.89
C ARG A 73 -12.75 30.62 -11.92
N SER A 74 -13.00 31.71 -12.61
CA SER A 74 -13.99 31.78 -13.68
C SER A 74 -13.44 31.27 -15.02
N ALA A 75 -14.35 30.95 -15.94
CA ALA A 75 -14.03 30.72 -17.35
C ALA A 75 -13.85 32.04 -18.12
N GLY A 76 -13.43 31.97 -19.39
CA GLY A 76 -13.33 33.16 -20.24
C GLY A 76 -13.20 32.84 -21.74
N GLY A 77 -12.70 33.81 -22.51
CA GLY A 77 -12.49 33.69 -23.95
C GLY A 77 -13.69 34.09 -24.81
N MET A 78 -13.49 34.03 -26.14
CA MET A 78 -14.47 34.48 -27.13
C MET A 78 -15.84 33.81 -26.93
N GLY A 79 -16.89 34.62 -26.95
CA GLY A 79 -18.27 34.15 -26.84
C GLY A 79 -18.72 33.73 -25.44
N ILE A 80 -17.97 34.07 -24.39
CA ILE A 80 -18.40 33.89 -22.99
C ILE A 80 -18.53 35.26 -22.32
N ARG A 81 -19.73 35.51 -21.78
CA ARG A 81 -20.01 36.64 -20.88
C ARG A 81 -20.28 36.10 -19.47
N LEU A 82 -19.73 36.80 -18.48
CA LEU A 82 -19.92 36.49 -17.07
C LEU A 82 -20.53 37.68 -16.33
N ASP A 83 -21.63 37.44 -15.63
CA ASP A 83 -22.26 38.41 -14.74
C ASP A 83 -22.24 37.79 -13.34
N ALA A 84 -21.23 38.15 -12.55
CA ALA A 84 -20.98 37.58 -11.22
C ALA A 84 -21.88 38.22 -10.15
N GLY A 85 -22.36 37.39 -9.22
CA GLY A 85 -22.93 37.82 -7.94
C GLY A 85 -21.84 37.84 -6.86
N THR A 86 -22.11 37.25 -5.70
CA THR A 86 -21.15 37.15 -4.58
C THR A 86 -20.19 35.97 -4.79
N ALA A 87 -19.38 36.03 -5.84
CA ALA A 87 -18.48 34.94 -6.24
C ALA A 87 -17.03 35.42 -6.44
N PHE A 88 -16.25 35.39 -5.36
CA PHE A 88 -14.81 35.63 -5.36
C PHE A 88 -14.14 34.81 -4.25
N SER A 89 -12.83 34.58 -4.36
CA SER A 89 -12.08 33.84 -3.33
C SER A 89 -12.16 34.57 -1.99
N GLY A 90 -12.62 33.89 -0.95
CA GLY A 90 -12.86 34.45 0.38
C GLY A 90 -14.29 34.90 0.65
N ALA A 91 -15.16 34.97 -0.37
CA ALA A 91 -16.57 35.33 -0.20
C ALA A 91 -17.31 34.34 0.72
N LEU A 92 -18.23 34.83 1.55
CA LEU A 92 -19.07 34.01 2.42
C LEU A 92 -20.48 33.91 1.84
N VAL A 93 -20.88 32.69 1.44
CA VAL A 93 -22.24 32.40 1.02
C VAL A 93 -23.09 32.19 2.27
N THR A 94 -24.13 33.01 2.42
CA THR A 94 -25.04 33.00 3.57
C THR A 94 -26.40 32.43 3.19
N PRO A 95 -27.17 31.88 4.13
CA PRO A 95 -28.47 31.27 3.84
C PRO A 95 -29.62 32.28 3.63
N TYR A 96 -29.34 33.58 3.67
CA TYR A 96 -30.38 34.62 3.67
C TYR A 96 -30.84 35.07 2.28
N TYR A 97 -30.09 34.72 1.23
CA TYR A 97 -30.32 35.19 -0.15
C TYR A 97 -30.28 34.01 -1.14
N ASP A 98 -30.58 34.29 -2.41
CA ASP A 98 -30.39 33.34 -3.51
C ASP A 98 -28.94 32.80 -3.54
N SER A 99 -28.81 31.52 -3.90
CA SER A 99 -27.57 30.75 -4.01
C SER A 99 -26.77 31.05 -5.28
N MET A 100 -27.23 31.96 -6.14
CA MET A 100 -26.57 32.33 -7.39
C MET A 100 -25.16 32.91 -7.16
N LEU A 101 -24.16 32.22 -7.73
CA LEU A 101 -22.77 32.66 -7.74
C LEU A 101 -22.44 33.50 -8.98
N VAL A 102 -22.71 32.98 -10.17
CA VAL A 102 -22.37 33.63 -11.43
C VAL A 102 -23.29 33.17 -12.55
N LYS A 103 -23.70 34.10 -13.41
CA LYS A 103 -24.38 33.78 -14.67
C LYS A 103 -23.34 33.66 -15.76
N VAL A 104 -23.40 32.57 -16.51
CA VAL A 104 -22.55 32.30 -17.66
C VAL A 104 -23.44 32.36 -18.88
N THR A 105 -23.19 33.30 -19.78
CA THR A 105 -23.89 33.37 -21.05
C THR A 105 -22.93 33.01 -22.17
N ALA A 106 -23.24 31.95 -22.91
CA ALA A 106 -22.47 31.53 -24.07
C ALA A 106 -23.13 32.07 -25.33
N TYR A 107 -22.29 32.41 -26.31
CA TYR A 107 -22.66 32.92 -27.63
C TYR A 107 -21.93 32.14 -28.73
N GLY A 108 -22.60 31.85 -29.84
CA GLY A 108 -22.03 31.18 -31.00
C GLY A 108 -22.80 31.48 -32.27
N SER A 109 -22.21 31.16 -33.43
CA SER A 109 -22.86 31.33 -34.73
C SER A 109 -24.02 30.34 -34.94
N CYS A 110 -23.95 29.18 -34.29
CA CYS A 110 -25.00 28.17 -34.25
C CYS A 110 -25.09 27.51 -32.86
N PHE A 111 -26.17 26.78 -32.61
CA PHE A 111 -26.48 26.24 -31.29
C PHE A 111 -25.43 25.23 -30.81
N GLU A 112 -24.91 24.40 -31.71
CA GLU A 112 -23.85 23.43 -31.41
C GLU A 112 -22.54 24.13 -30.95
N GLU A 113 -22.17 25.23 -31.59
CA GLU A 113 -21.02 26.03 -31.17
C GLU A 113 -21.26 26.66 -29.78
N THR A 114 -22.46 27.20 -29.56
CA THR A 114 -22.85 27.77 -28.26
C THR A 114 -22.80 26.73 -27.14
N ILE A 115 -23.29 25.50 -27.38
CA ILE A 115 -23.22 24.39 -26.41
C ILE A 115 -21.78 24.04 -26.11
N ARG A 116 -20.92 23.87 -27.12
CA ARG A 116 -19.50 23.54 -26.92
C ARG A 116 -18.77 24.62 -26.11
N ARG A 117 -19.08 25.90 -26.35
CA ARG A 117 -18.52 27.02 -25.57
C ARG A 117 -18.99 27.00 -24.12
N MET A 118 -20.28 26.74 -23.89
CA MET A 118 -20.83 26.60 -22.55
C MET A 118 -20.22 25.41 -21.81
N ASP A 119 -20.14 24.25 -22.44
CA ASP A 119 -19.57 23.03 -21.86
C ASP A 119 -18.12 23.24 -21.43
N ARG A 120 -17.28 23.80 -22.32
CA ARG A 120 -15.92 24.20 -21.98
C ARG A 120 -15.89 25.19 -20.81
N ALA A 121 -16.74 26.22 -20.83
CA ALA A 121 -16.78 27.21 -19.75
C ALA A 121 -17.11 26.57 -18.40
N LEU A 122 -18.16 25.74 -18.33
CA LEU A 122 -18.55 25.00 -17.13
C LEU A 122 -17.42 24.07 -16.63
N GLN A 123 -16.70 23.42 -17.54
CA GLN A 123 -15.56 22.56 -17.20
C GLN A 123 -14.31 23.34 -16.76
N GLU A 124 -14.14 24.60 -17.17
CA GLU A 124 -13.00 25.45 -16.77
C GLU A 124 -13.14 26.03 -15.36
N PHE A 125 -14.38 26.22 -14.88
CA PHE A 125 -14.66 26.75 -13.55
C PHE A 125 -13.98 25.92 -12.45
N ARG A 126 -13.39 26.61 -11.47
CA ARG A 126 -12.88 26.00 -10.24
C ARG A 126 -13.48 26.75 -9.06
N ILE A 127 -14.53 26.18 -8.48
CA ILE A 127 -15.19 26.68 -7.27
C ILE A 127 -14.97 25.67 -6.16
N ARG A 128 -14.45 26.12 -5.02
CA ARG A 128 -14.12 25.29 -3.85
C ARG A 128 -14.60 25.96 -2.57
N GLY A 129 -14.87 25.15 -1.54
CA GLY A 129 -15.43 25.58 -0.26
C GLY A 129 -16.95 25.41 -0.18
N VAL A 130 -17.64 25.36 -1.32
CA VAL A 130 -19.07 25.04 -1.44
C VAL A 130 -19.31 24.10 -2.62
N LYS A 131 -20.39 23.33 -2.57
CA LYS A 131 -20.93 22.55 -3.70
C LYS A 131 -21.56 23.48 -4.73
N THR A 132 -21.74 22.98 -5.95
CA THR A 132 -22.33 23.74 -7.07
C THR A 132 -23.15 22.86 -7.99
N ASN A 133 -24.11 23.46 -8.70
CA ASN A 133 -24.91 22.78 -9.71
C ASN A 133 -24.19 22.51 -11.06
N ILE A 134 -22.90 22.86 -11.20
CA ILE A 134 -22.11 22.65 -12.43
C ILE A 134 -22.21 21.21 -13.00
N PRO A 135 -22.08 20.13 -12.20
CA PRO A 135 -22.19 18.77 -12.73
C PRO A 135 -23.55 18.49 -13.38
N PHE A 136 -24.63 19.02 -12.81
CA PHE A 136 -25.97 18.93 -13.39
C PHE A 136 -26.06 19.69 -14.71
N LEU A 137 -25.52 20.91 -14.77
CA LEU A 137 -25.52 21.71 -16.00
C LEU A 137 -24.75 21.02 -17.14
N ILE A 138 -23.58 20.44 -16.85
CA ILE A 138 -22.79 19.68 -17.84
C ILE A 138 -23.58 18.46 -18.35
N ASN A 139 -24.20 17.69 -17.45
CA ASN A 139 -25.02 16.54 -17.83
C ASN A 139 -26.22 16.96 -18.70
N LEU A 140 -26.87 18.09 -18.37
CA LEU A 140 -28.02 18.61 -19.08
C LEU A 140 -27.68 19.01 -20.52
N ILE A 141 -26.65 19.85 -20.70
CA ILE A 141 -26.35 20.43 -22.02
C ILE A 141 -25.76 19.41 -23.00
N ASN A 142 -25.10 18.35 -22.50
CA ASN A 142 -24.48 17.31 -23.33
C ASN A 142 -25.46 16.18 -23.74
N ARG A 143 -26.76 16.32 -23.47
CA ARG A 143 -27.76 15.34 -23.94
C ARG A 143 -28.06 15.52 -25.42
N LYS A 144 -28.28 14.40 -26.12
CA LYS A 144 -28.65 14.38 -27.53
C LYS A 144 -29.89 15.23 -27.84
N ASP A 145 -30.91 15.16 -26.98
CA ASP A 145 -32.14 15.93 -27.19
C ASP A 145 -31.97 17.42 -26.88
N PHE A 146 -31.09 17.78 -25.94
CA PHE A 146 -30.70 19.17 -25.73
C PHE A 146 -29.98 19.72 -26.96
N HIS A 147 -29.00 19.00 -27.50
CA HIS A 147 -28.31 19.37 -28.75
C HIS A 147 -29.27 19.51 -29.95
N ALA A 148 -30.30 18.65 -30.02
CA ALA A 148 -31.30 18.69 -31.08
C ALA A 148 -32.34 19.81 -30.90
N GLY A 149 -32.29 20.59 -29.81
CA GLY A 149 -33.29 21.60 -29.48
C GLY A 149 -34.66 21.01 -29.11
N ARG A 150 -34.72 19.72 -28.76
CA ARG A 150 -35.96 18.99 -28.46
C ARG A 150 -36.15 18.85 -26.96
N PHE A 151 -36.53 19.95 -26.31
CA PHE A 151 -36.83 19.95 -24.88
C PHE A 151 -38.11 20.73 -24.60
N THR A 152 -38.82 20.31 -23.56
CA THR A 152 -40.04 20.94 -23.05
C THR A 152 -39.82 21.33 -21.59
N THR A 153 -40.83 21.91 -20.96
CA THR A 153 -40.81 22.20 -19.51
C THR A 153 -40.69 20.96 -18.63
N ARG A 154 -40.96 19.75 -19.16
CA ARG A 154 -40.83 18.47 -18.44
C ARG A 154 -39.52 17.73 -18.72
N PHE A 155 -38.64 18.30 -19.54
CA PHE A 155 -37.44 17.61 -20.00
C PHE A 155 -36.55 17.09 -18.86
N ILE A 156 -36.36 17.88 -17.79
CA ILE A 156 -35.54 17.46 -16.64
C ILE A 156 -36.24 16.32 -15.87
N ASP A 157 -37.55 16.43 -15.65
CA ASP A 157 -38.35 15.45 -14.91
C ASP A 157 -38.43 14.10 -15.63
N GLU A 158 -38.43 14.12 -16.96
CA GLU A 158 -38.52 12.92 -17.82
C GLU A 158 -37.16 12.24 -18.05
N ASN A 159 -36.05 12.85 -17.62
CA ASN A 159 -34.68 12.37 -17.88
C ASN A 159 -33.88 12.18 -16.57
N HIS A 160 -34.29 11.21 -15.76
CA HIS A 160 -33.70 10.95 -14.43
C HIS A 160 -32.19 10.62 -14.44
N ASP A 161 -31.63 10.20 -15.56
CA ASP A 161 -30.20 9.90 -15.67
C ASP A 161 -29.32 11.16 -15.63
N ILE A 162 -29.89 12.36 -15.82
CA ILE A 162 -29.19 13.66 -15.63
C ILE A 162 -28.63 13.78 -14.20
N PHE A 163 -29.27 13.14 -13.22
CA PHE A 163 -28.85 13.18 -11.82
C PHE A 163 -27.77 12.13 -11.46
N ARG A 164 -27.25 11.38 -12.45
CA ARG A 164 -26.12 10.47 -12.25
C ARG A 164 -24.81 11.24 -12.43
N PHE A 165 -24.14 11.53 -11.32
CA PHE A 165 -22.89 12.28 -11.31
C PHE A 165 -21.68 11.35 -11.15
N ALA A 166 -20.64 11.58 -11.95
CA ALA A 166 -19.37 10.89 -11.76
C ALA A 166 -18.72 11.33 -10.44
N SER A 167 -18.29 10.38 -9.61
CA SER A 167 -17.56 10.67 -8.38
C SER A 167 -16.23 11.36 -8.72
N ARG A 168 -16.06 12.60 -8.25
CA ARG A 168 -14.81 13.35 -8.45
C ARG A 168 -13.67 12.65 -7.72
N ARG A 169 -12.67 12.17 -8.45
CA ARG A 169 -11.45 11.58 -7.87
C ARG A 169 -10.58 12.69 -7.28
N ASP A 170 -10.74 13.01 -6.01
CA ASP A 170 -10.01 14.10 -5.33
C ASP A 170 -8.59 13.67 -4.88
N ARG A 171 -7.82 13.15 -5.84
CA ARG A 171 -6.53 12.48 -5.57
C ARG A 171 -5.52 13.41 -4.90
N ALA A 172 -5.38 14.62 -5.43
CA ALA A 172 -4.46 15.62 -4.89
C ALA A 172 -4.82 16.00 -3.44
N PHE A 173 -6.11 16.17 -3.12
CA PHE A 173 -6.54 16.47 -1.75
C PHE A 173 -6.26 15.31 -0.79
N ARG A 174 -6.49 14.07 -1.22
CA ARG A 174 -6.20 12.88 -0.41
C ARG A 174 -4.70 12.69 -0.14
N ILE A 175 -3.85 12.90 -1.15
CA ILE A 175 -2.39 12.91 -0.98
C ILE A 175 -1.94 14.07 -0.07
N MET A 176 -2.46 15.29 -0.25
CA MET A 176 -2.17 16.41 0.65
C MET A 176 -2.56 16.10 2.10
N ARG A 177 -3.68 15.41 2.30
CA ARG A 177 -4.14 14.98 3.63
C ARG A 177 -3.17 13.98 4.26
N PHE A 178 -2.61 13.04 3.48
CA PHE A 178 -1.58 12.13 3.97
C PHE A 178 -0.32 12.88 4.38
N ILE A 179 0.20 13.75 3.50
CA ILE A 179 1.39 14.57 3.79
C ILE A 179 1.16 15.44 5.04
N GLY A 180 -0.02 16.07 5.15
CA GLY A 180 -0.41 16.86 6.32
C GLY A 180 -0.46 16.02 7.60
N ASP A 181 -0.93 14.77 7.53
CA ASP A 181 -0.93 13.84 8.66
C ASP A 181 0.49 13.49 9.11
N ILE A 182 1.43 13.26 8.18
CA ILE A 182 2.85 13.04 8.50
C ILE A 182 3.48 14.29 9.13
N LEU A 183 3.21 15.47 8.58
CA LEU A 183 3.74 16.74 9.11
C LEU A 183 3.27 17.04 10.55
N VAL A 184 2.02 16.71 10.88
CA VAL A 184 1.44 16.99 12.21
C VAL A 184 1.71 15.88 13.23
N ASN A 185 1.60 14.62 12.80
CA ASN A 185 1.61 13.46 13.71
C ASN A 185 2.89 12.62 13.65
N GLY A 186 3.76 12.85 12.65
CA GLY A 186 4.89 11.98 12.34
C GLY A 186 4.45 10.68 11.67
N HIS A 187 5.40 9.98 11.04
CA HIS A 187 5.15 8.67 10.46
C HIS A 187 5.07 7.59 11.54
N PRO A 188 4.04 6.71 11.57
CA PRO A 188 3.87 5.70 12.63
C PRO A 188 5.05 4.73 12.82
N LEU A 189 5.85 4.52 11.77
CA LEU A 189 7.05 3.67 11.82
C LEU A 189 8.27 4.35 12.46
N ILE A 190 8.22 5.66 12.67
CA ILE A 190 9.36 6.45 13.14
C ILE A 190 9.02 6.97 14.54
N LYS A 191 9.68 6.41 15.56
CA LYS A 191 9.50 6.87 16.95
C LYS A 191 10.15 8.23 17.17
N GLU A 192 11.39 8.38 16.69
CA GLU A 192 12.17 9.62 16.77
C GLU A 192 12.74 9.92 15.39
N ALA A 193 12.50 11.13 14.89
CA ALA A 193 13.03 11.56 13.61
C ALA A 193 14.57 11.74 13.71
N PRO A 194 15.33 11.40 12.66
CA PRO A 194 16.77 11.63 12.64
C PRO A 194 17.06 13.14 12.70
N LYS A 195 18.25 13.51 13.20
CA LYS A 195 18.69 14.92 13.28
C LYS A 195 18.79 15.57 11.90
N THR A 196 19.13 14.79 10.88
CA THR A 196 19.28 15.20 9.49
C THR A 196 18.52 14.23 8.60
N ILE A 197 17.78 14.76 7.63
CA ILE A 197 17.01 13.95 6.67
C ILE A 197 17.71 14.06 5.31
N CYS A 198 18.06 12.92 4.70
CA CYS A 198 18.59 12.92 3.34
C CYS A 198 17.48 13.28 2.35
N ARG A 199 17.68 14.37 1.60
CA ARG A 199 16.79 14.81 0.50
C ARG A 199 17.52 14.96 -0.84
N ARG A 200 18.75 14.41 -0.92
CA ARG A 200 19.56 14.42 -2.14
C ARG A 200 18.92 13.51 -3.18
N GLU A 201 18.81 13.96 -4.43
CA GLU A 201 18.36 13.12 -5.53
C GLU A 201 19.39 12.04 -5.86
N ALA A 202 18.94 10.79 -5.97
CA ALA A 202 19.80 9.67 -6.34
C ALA A 202 20.18 9.74 -7.84
N PRO A 203 21.47 9.56 -8.19
CA PRO A 203 21.92 9.66 -9.58
C PRO A 203 21.43 8.47 -10.41
N VAL A 204 20.37 8.66 -11.19
CA VAL A 204 19.84 7.61 -12.08
C VAL A 204 20.77 7.45 -13.29
N PRO A 205 21.29 6.24 -13.57
CA PRO A 205 22.10 6.00 -14.76
C PRO A 205 21.35 6.33 -16.05
N ALA A 206 22.08 6.93 -17.00
CA ALA A 206 21.52 7.25 -18.29
C ALA A 206 21.12 5.99 -19.07
N VAL A 207 20.02 6.11 -19.83
CA VAL A 207 19.45 5.04 -20.63
C VAL A 207 19.21 5.56 -22.04
N ASP A 208 19.87 4.94 -23.04
CA ASP A 208 19.60 5.27 -24.44
C ASP A 208 18.37 4.51 -24.95
N ARG A 209 17.24 5.23 -25.04
CA ARG A 209 15.98 4.68 -25.53
C ARG A 209 15.93 4.50 -27.05
N LYS A 210 16.91 5.03 -27.80
CA LYS A 210 17.02 4.83 -29.27
C LYS A 210 17.54 3.44 -29.62
N ILE A 211 18.35 2.84 -28.74
CA ILE A 211 18.83 1.47 -28.89
C ILE A 211 17.71 0.52 -28.45
N GLY A 212 17.43 -0.49 -29.28
CA GLY A 212 16.49 -1.56 -28.94
C GLY A 212 16.92 -2.26 -27.65
N ARG A 213 15.96 -2.65 -26.83
CA ARG A 213 16.24 -3.36 -25.57
C ARG A 213 16.93 -4.71 -25.90
N PRO A 214 18.07 -5.06 -25.28
CA PRO A 214 18.71 -6.35 -25.51
C PRO A 214 17.83 -7.50 -25.06
N LYS A 215 17.95 -8.66 -25.72
CA LYS A 215 17.32 -9.89 -25.22
C LYS A 215 17.95 -10.29 -23.88
N GLY A 216 17.12 -10.71 -22.93
CA GLY A 216 17.57 -11.18 -21.63
C GLY A 216 17.05 -12.59 -21.31
N SER A 217 17.29 -13.02 -20.07
CA SER A 217 16.94 -14.36 -19.57
C SER A 217 15.45 -14.73 -19.73
N ARG A 218 14.55 -13.75 -19.63
CA ARG A 218 13.10 -13.98 -19.78
C ARG A 218 12.70 -14.26 -21.21
N ASP A 219 13.31 -13.57 -22.17
CA ASP A 219 13.05 -13.81 -23.59
C ASP A 219 13.41 -15.26 -23.95
N PHE A 220 14.56 -15.75 -23.45
CA PHE A 220 14.97 -17.13 -23.65
C PHE A 220 14.06 -18.16 -22.96
N LEU A 221 13.56 -17.88 -21.75
CA LEU A 221 12.58 -18.74 -21.10
C LEU A 221 11.30 -18.85 -21.93
N LEU A 222 10.76 -17.72 -22.39
CA LEU A 222 9.51 -17.70 -23.16
C LEU A 222 9.66 -18.36 -24.54
N GLU A 223 10.83 -18.26 -25.17
CA GLU A 223 11.14 -18.92 -26.45
C GLU A 223 11.32 -20.44 -26.30
N MET A 224 11.99 -20.91 -25.24
CA MET A 224 12.38 -22.32 -25.09
C MET A 224 11.40 -23.15 -24.26
N GLY A 225 10.70 -22.51 -23.32
CA GLY A 225 9.95 -23.15 -22.24
C GLY A 225 10.86 -23.62 -21.07
N PRO A 226 10.30 -23.81 -19.86
CA PRO A 226 11.04 -24.08 -18.62
C PRO A 226 12.07 -25.22 -18.69
N ALA A 227 11.65 -26.40 -19.16
CA ALA A 227 12.50 -27.59 -19.18
C ALA A 227 13.72 -27.44 -20.11
N LYS A 228 13.53 -26.91 -21.32
CA LYS A 228 14.64 -26.69 -22.26
C LYS A 228 15.55 -25.56 -21.79
N PHE A 229 14.98 -24.53 -21.18
CA PHE A 229 15.76 -23.44 -20.60
C PHE A 229 16.61 -23.91 -19.42
N ALA A 230 16.11 -24.77 -18.54
CA ALA A 230 16.92 -25.40 -17.49
C ALA A 230 18.11 -26.20 -18.05
N GLN A 231 17.91 -26.94 -19.15
CA GLN A 231 18.99 -27.65 -19.84
C GLN A 231 19.97 -26.70 -20.55
N HIS A 232 19.52 -25.52 -20.96
CA HIS A 232 20.39 -24.46 -21.48
C HIS A 232 21.30 -23.90 -20.39
N ILE A 233 20.77 -23.64 -19.18
CA ILE A 233 21.55 -23.18 -18.02
C ILE A 233 22.69 -24.15 -17.67
N LEU A 234 22.47 -25.47 -17.78
CA LEU A 234 23.50 -26.47 -17.52
C LEU A 234 24.72 -26.37 -18.45
N LYS A 235 24.51 -25.88 -19.67
CA LYS A 235 25.56 -25.73 -20.68
C LYS A 235 26.29 -24.39 -20.57
N GLU A 236 25.77 -23.46 -19.78
CA GLU A 236 26.36 -22.15 -19.60
C GLU A 236 27.68 -22.23 -18.82
N LYS A 237 28.73 -21.67 -19.41
CA LYS A 237 30.07 -21.62 -18.82
C LYS A 237 30.23 -20.47 -17.84
N LYS A 238 29.48 -19.38 -18.01
CA LYS A 238 29.48 -18.24 -17.09
C LYS A 238 28.84 -18.62 -15.75
N LEU A 239 29.29 -17.96 -14.67
CA LEU A 239 28.54 -17.95 -13.42
C LEU A 239 27.37 -16.97 -13.56
N LEU A 240 26.15 -17.49 -13.49
CA LEU A 240 24.94 -16.69 -13.60
C LEU A 240 24.61 -16.03 -12.26
N LEU A 241 24.11 -14.78 -12.30
CA LEU A 241 23.81 -14.00 -11.10
C LEU A 241 22.32 -13.65 -10.99
N THR A 242 21.77 -13.90 -9.81
CA THR A 242 20.49 -13.35 -9.35
C THR A 242 20.75 -12.13 -8.47
N ASP A 243 20.19 -10.97 -8.80
CA ASP A 243 20.26 -9.79 -7.92
C ASP A 243 19.10 -9.80 -6.91
N THR A 244 19.42 -9.80 -5.62
CA THR A 244 18.45 -9.78 -4.51
C THR A 244 18.17 -8.39 -3.94
N THR A 245 18.76 -7.34 -4.54
CA THR A 245 18.64 -5.94 -4.07
C THR A 245 17.18 -5.50 -3.90
N PHE A 246 16.28 -5.96 -4.77
CA PHE A 246 14.86 -5.59 -4.77
C PHE A 246 14.00 -6.38 -3.76
N ARG A 247 14.55 -7.43 -3.11
CA ARG A 247 13.82 -8.32 -2.20
C ARG A 247 14.60 -8.64 -0.93
N ASP A 248 15.51 -9.61 -0.97
CA ASP A 248 16.13 -10.15 0.26
C ASP A 248 17.08 -9.16 0.91
N ALA A 249 17.80 -8.37 0.12
CA ALA A 249 18.82 -7.47 0.64
C ALA A 249 18.24 -6.43 1.61
N HIS A 250 17.19 -5.72 1.18
CA HIS A 250 16.50 -4.75 2.04
C HIS A 250 15.61 -5.42 3.09
N GLN A 251 15.15 -6.66 2.87
CA GLN A 251 14.50 -7.45 3.90
C GLN A 251 15.45 -7.71 5.09
N SER A 252 16.73 -7.99 4.81
CA SER A 252 17.75 -8.21 5.82
C SER A 252 18.29 -6.93 6.46
N LEU A 253 18.56 -5.89 5.65
CA LEU A 253 19.23 -4.67 6.11
C LEU A 253 18.26 -3.60 6.63
N LEU A 254 17.09 -3.46 6.00
CA LEU A 254 16.19 -2.31 6.20
C LEU A 254 14.79 -2.72 6.64
N ALA A 255 14.65 -3.89 7.27
CA ALA A 255 13.37 -4.46 7.69
C ALA A 255 12.32 -4.45 6.56
N THR A 256 12.72 -4.70 5.32
CA THR A 256 11.84 -4.76 4.13
C THR A 256 11.17 -3.43 3.74
N ARG A 257 11.71 -2.28 4.17
CA ARG A 257 11.04 -0.97 3.98
C ARG A 257 11.30 -0.28 2.64
N MET A 258 12.08 -0.88 1.73
CA MET A 258 12.32 -0.29 0.41
C MET A 258 11.02 -0.17 -0.40
N ARG A 259 10.78 1.03 -0.93
CA ARG A 259 9.53 1.44 -1.56
C ARG A 259 9.57 1.28 -3.07
N THR A 260 8.37 1.14 -3.66
CA THR A 260 8.20 0.93 -5.09
C THR A 260 8.78 2.07 -5.92
N VAL A 261 8.61 3.33 -5.49
CA VAL A 261 9.11 4.50 -6.24
C VAL A 261 10.62 4.46 -6.48
N ASP A 262 11.39 3.99 -5.51
CA ASP A 262 12.86 3.93 -5.62
C ASP A 262 13.31 2.73 -6.46
N MET A 263 12.52 1.64 -6.47
CA MET A 263 12.74 0.51 -7.38
C MET A 263 12.44 0.89 -8.83
N LEU A 264 11.35 1.63 -9.08
CA LEU A 264 10.91 1.99 -10.44
C LEU A 264 11.85 2.98 -11.14
N LYS A 265 12.50 3.87 -10.38
CA LYS A 265 13.46 4.84 -10.93
C LYS A 265 14.69 4.19 -11.57
N ILE A 266 15.08 2.99 -11.14
CA ILE A 266 16.35 2.36 -11.56
C ILE A 266 16.17 1.11 -12.43
N ILE A 267 15.00 0.46 -12.39
CA ILE A 267 14.77 -0.84 -13.03
C ILE A 267 14.92 -0.83 -14.57
N GLU A 268 14.65 0.31 -15.23
CA GLU A 268 14.89 0.44 -16.68
C GLU A 268 16.39 0.36 -17.02
N ALA A 269 17.26 0.90 -16.15
CA ALA A 269 18.71 0.83 -16.33
C ALA A 269 19.21 -0.62 -16.18
N TYR A 270 18.66 -1.40 -15.25
CA TYR A 270 18.91 -2.84 -15.17
C TYR A 270 18.54 -3.54 -16.49
N SER A 271 17.32 -3.32 -16.96
CA SER A 271 16.79 -3.95 -18.18
C SER A 271 17.61 -3.67 -19.45
N ARG A 272 18.14 -2.45 -19.59
CA ARG A 272 18.81 -2.03 -20.84
C ARG A 272 20.33 -2.09 -20.76
N ASN A 273 20.92 -1.75 -19.62
CA ASN A 273 22.38 -1.69 -19.47
C ASN A 273 22.96 -3.01 -18.91
N HIS A 274 22.13 -3.85 -18.29
CA HIS A 274 22.53 -5.08 -17.60
C HIS A 274 21.58 -6.24 -17.88
N ALA A 275 21.23 -6.46 -19.15
CA ALA A 275 20.32 -7.54 -19.56
C ALA A 275 20.86 -8.96 -19.27
N ASP A 276 22.14 -9.08 -18.88
CA ASP A 276 22.85 -10.33 -18.59
C ASP A 276 22.50 -10.96 -17.23
N PHE A 277 21.71 -10.28 -16.39
CA PHE A 277 21.21 -10.88 -15.14
C PHE A 277 20.41 -12.16 -15.43
N PHE A 278 20.63 -13.20 -14.63
CA PHE A 278 19.79 -14.39 -14.69
C PHE A 278 18.38 -14.05 -14.22
N SER A 279 18.24 -13.51 -13.01
CA SER A 279 16.96 -13.03 -12.51
C SER A 279 17.14 -11.83 -11.59
N LEU A 280 16.06 -11.07 -11.41
CA LEU A 280 15.92 -10.12 -10.31
C LEU A 280 14.98 -10.75 -9.31
N GLU A 281 15.47 -11.03 -8.11
CA GLU A 281 14.60 -11.43 -7.01
C GLU A 281 13.95 -10.18 -6.44
N MET A 282 12.66 -10.01 -6.72
CA MET A 282 11.95 -8.75 -6.50
C MET A 282 10.61 -8.91 -5.78
N TRP A 283 10.23 -10.14 -5.43
CA TRP A 283 8.91 -10.45 -4.88
C TRP A 283 8.90 -11.62 -3.89
N GLY A 284 7.77 -11.83 -3.21
CA GLY A 284 7.64 -12.86 -2.18
C GLY A 284 8.40 -12.52 -0.90
N GLY A 285 8.69 -13.53 -0.08
CA GLY A 285 9.24 -13.29 1.26
C GLY A 285 8.33 -12.37 2.09
N ALA A 286 8.91 -11.38 2.77
CA ALA A 286 8.16 -10.42 3.60
C ALA A 286 7.64 -9.20 2.81
N THR A 287 8.00 -9.05 1.54
CA THR A 287 7.68 -7.86 0.73
C THR A 287 6.18 -7.69 0.51
N PHE A 288 5.46 -8.79 0.32
CA PHE A 288 4.02 -8.78 0.03
C PHE A 288 3.20 -8.18 1.19
N ASP A 289 3.43 -8.66 2.42
CA ASP A 289 2.82 -8.13 3.64
C ASP A 289 3.29 -6.70 3.93
N THR A 290 4.61 -6.47 3.91
CA THR A 290 5.20 -5.18 4.28
C THR A 290 4.74 -4.05 3.35
N ALA A 291 4.62 -4.32 2.05
CA ALA A 291 4.10 -3.35 1.09
C ALA A 291 2.71 -2.84 1.51
N MET A 292 1.78 -3.75 1.83
CA MET A 292 0.42 -3.37 2.21
C MET A 292 0.34 -2.81 3.64
N ARG A 293 1.00 -3.46 4.60
CA ARG A 293 0.88 -3.17 6.04
C ARG A 293 1.58 -1.89 6.47
N PHE A 294 2.77 -1.65 5.93
CA PHE A 294 3.68 -0.62 6.45
C PHE A 294 3.93 0.50 5.44
N LEU A 295 3.99 0.16 4.16
CA LEU A 295 4.24 1.14 3.09
C LEU A 295 2.95 1.65 2.44
N TRP A 296 1.83 0.95 2.66
CA TRP A 296 0.54 1.24 2.05
C TRP A 296 0.58 1.25 0.51
N GLU A 297 1.33 0.31 -0.07
CA GLU A 297 1.54 0.12 -1.50
C GLU A 297 0.97 -1.24 -1.94
N CYS A 298 0.50 -1.35 -3.18
CA CYS A 298 0.08 -2.64 -3.72
C CYS A 298 1.30 -3.43 -4.23
N PRO A 299 1.59 -4.64 -3.74
CA PRO A 299 2.68 -5.45 -4.26
C PRO A 299 2.46 -5.82 -5.74
N TRP A 300 1.21 -5.99 -6.18
CA TRP A 300 0.87 -6.31 -7.58
C TRP A 300 1.15 -5.15 -8.53
N GLU A 301 0.84 -3.91 -8.14
CA GLU A 301 1.20 -2.72 -8.92
C GLU A 301 2.72 -2.58 -9.05
N ARG A 302 3.48 -2.87 -7.97
CA ARG A 302 4.95 -2.96 -8.03
C ARG A 302 5.39 -3.96 -9.09
N LEU A 303 4.83 -5.17 -9.09
CA LEU A 303 5.14 -6.21 -10.08
C LEU A 303 4.86 -5.73 -11.51
N HIS A 304 3.66 -5.22 -11.78
CA HIS A 304 3.27 -4.74 -13.12
C HIS A 304 4.14 -3.59 -13.62
N HIS A 305 4.38 -2.59 -12.78
CA HIS A 305 5.18 -1.43 -13.15
C HIS A 305 6.64 -1.82 -13.41
N MET A 306 7.22 -2.69 -12.55
CA MET A 306 8.57 -3.21 -12.78
C MET A 306 8.63 -4.08 -14.04
N ARG A 307 7.62 -4.94 -14.29
CA ARG A 307 7.57 -5.80 -15.46
C ARG A 307 7.50 -5.01 -16.77
N LYS A 308 6.74 -3.90 -16.79
CA LYS A 308 6.68 -2.97 -17.93
C LYS A 308 8.04 -2.37 -18.26
N LEU A 309 8.83 -2.02 -17.24
CA LEU A 309 10.14 -1.38 -17.40
C LEU A 309 11.29 -2.39 -17.65
N ALA A 310 11.18 -3.61 -17.12
CA ALA A 310 12.11 -4.72 -17.31
C ALA A 310 11.42 -5.99 -17.86
N PRO A 311 11.01 -6.00 -19.14
CA PRO A 311 10.31 -7.13 -19.74
C PRO A 311 11.21 -8.31 -20.13
N ASN A 312 12.54 -8.12 -20.16
CA ASN A 312 13.53 -9.04 -20.70
C ASN A 312 14.29 -9.86 -19.64
N ILE A 313 14.23 -9.49 -18.36
CA ILE A 313 14.92 -10.20 -17.26
C ILE A 313 13.90 -11.03 -16.47
N LEU A 314 14.26 -12.25 -16.05
CA LEU A 314 13.40 -13.09 -15.21
C LEU A 314 13.12 -12.39 -13.87
N PHE A 315 11.87 -12.40 -13.41
CA PHE A 315 11.55 -12.03 -12.03
C PHE A 315 11.38 -13.29 -11.19
N GLN A 316 12.09 -13.30 -10.08
CA GLN A 316 12.08 -14.38 -9.11
C GLN A 316 11.34 -13.95 -7.85
N MET A 317 10.59 -14.89 -7.29
CA MET A 317 10.01 -14.75 -5.97
C MET A 317 10.39 -15.89 -5.04
N LEU A 318 10.44 -15.58 -3.74
CA LEU A 318 10.52 -16.58 -2.68
C LEU A 318 9.11 -16.97 -2.22
N LEU A 319 8.77 -18.26 -2.37
CA LEU A 319 7.45 -18.81 -2.03
C LEU A 319 7.58 -19.87 -0.94
N ARG A 320 6.83 -19.71 0.15
CA ARG A 320 6.66 -20.77 1.16
C ARG A 320 5.65 -21.77 0.62
N ALA A 321 5.97 -23.06 0.69
CA ALA A 321 5.19 -24.16 0.14
C ALA A 321 3.67 -24.08 0.43
N SER A 322 3.21 -24.49 1.62
CA SER A 322 1.79 -24.49 1.98
C SER A 322 1.24 -23.14 2.43
N ASN A 323 2.13 -22.17 2.66
CA ASN A 323 1.77 -20.85 3.18
C ASN A 323 1.76 -19.76 2.11
N GLY A 324 2.18 -20.04 0.87
CA GLY A 324 2.37 -19.03 -0.16
C GLY A 324 3.27 -17.89 0.30
N VAL A 325 2.69 -16.70 0.48
CA VAL A 325 3.36 -15.53 1.08
C VAL A 325 2.89 -15.20 2.49
N GLY A 326 1.90 -15.94 3.02
CA GLY A 326 1.23 -15.72 4.30
C GLY A 326 1.91 -16.29 5.55
N TYR A 327 1.20 -16.33 6.68
CA TYR A 327 1.72 -16.83 7.97
C TYR A 327 1.01 -18.09 8.50
N THR A 328 -0.08 -18.52 7.87
CA THR A 328 -0.83 -19.73 8.24
C THR A 328 -0.84 -20.71 7.07
N ASN A 329 -1.31 -21.93 7.27
CA ASN A 329 -1.55 -22.82 6.12
C ASN A 329 -2.83 -22.43 5.40
N TYR A 330 -2.84 -22.66 4.11
CA TYR A 330 -3.99 -22.43 3.25
C TYR A 330 -4.42 -23.75 2.59
N PRO A 331 -5.70 -23.89 2.25
CA PRO A 331 -6.15 -25.00 1.41
C PRO A 331 -5.43 -24.99 0.06
N ASP A 332 -5.27 -26.17 -0.54
CA ASP A 332 -4.50 -26.35 -1.77
C ASP A 332 -4.98 -25.45 -2.92
N ASN A 333 -6.29 -25.23 -3.03
CA ASN A 333 -6.86 -24.41 -4.09
C ASN A 333 -6.49 -22.92 -3.95
N VAL A 334 -6.25 -22.42 -2.73
CA VAL A 334 -5.78 -21.04 -2.49
C VAL A 334 -4.31 -20.91 -2.90
N VAL A 335 -3.47 -21.87 -2.54
CA VAL A 335 -2.04 -21.88 -2.92
C VAL A 335 -1.90 -21.95 -4.44
N ARG A 336 -2.65 -22.85 -5.09
CA ARG A 336 -2.69 -22.99 -6.55
C ARG A 336 -3.16 -21.71 -7.23
N ALA A 337 -4.25 -21.10 -6.77
CA ALA A 337 -4.78 -19.86 -7.34
C ALA A 337 -3.78 -18.70 -7.22
N PHE A 338 -3.08 -18.59 -6.09
CA PHE A 338 -2.07 -17.56 -5.89
C PHE A 338 -0.88 -17.72 -6.83
N ILE A 339 -0.38 -18.94 -7.02
CA ILE A 339 0.74 -19.24 -7.92
C ILE A 339 0.35 -18.94 -9.37
N GLN A 340 -0.83 -19.40 -9.79
CA GLN A 340 -1.35 -19.14 -11.13
C GLN A 340 -1.46 -17.64 -11.40
N GLN A 341 -2.07 -16.88 -10.48
CA GLN A 341 -2.19 -15.43 -10.61
C GLN A 341 -0.82 -14.74 -10.61
N SER A 342 0.12 -15.20 -9.78
CA SER A 342 1.49 -14.64 -9.72
C SER A 342 2.25 -14.85 -11.03
N ALA A 343 2.11 -16.03 -11.64
CA ALA A 343 2.71 -16.32 -12.95
C ALA A 343 2.07 -15.44 -14.03
N GLU A 344 0.74 -15.36 -14.08
CA GLU A 344 0.01 -14.50 -15.02
C GLU A 344 0.41 -13.01 -14.92
N SER A 345 0.64 -12.53 -13.69
CA SER A 345 1.08 -11.14 -13.45
C SER A 345 2.57 -10.90 -13.73
N GLY A 346 3.34 -11.97 -14.02
CA GLY A 346 4.70 -11.86 -14.57
C GLY A 346 5.84 -12.31 -13.65
N ILE A 347 5.58 -13.21 -12.67
CA ILE A 347 6.65 -13.95 -11.99
C ILE A 347 7.09 -15.12 -12.88
N ASP A 348 8.41 -15.24 -13.09
CA ASP A 348 8.98 -16.26 -13.97
C ASP A 348 9.74 -17.37 -13.22
N ILE A 349 10.14 -17.14 -11.96
CA ILE A 349 10.80 -18.14 -11.11
C ILE A 349 10.14 -18.17 -9.74
N PHE A 350 9.68 -19.36 -9.34
CA PHE A 350 9.18 -19.61 -7.99
C PHE A 350 10.21 -20.46 -7.24
N ARG A 351 10.94 -19.82 -6.32
CA ARG A 351 11.77 -20.53 -5.35
C ARG A 351 10.88 -21.07 -4.24
N VAL A 352 10.47 -22.32 -4.37
CA VAL A 352 9.58 -23.03 -3.43
C VAL A 352 10.42 -23.66 -2.33
N PHE A 353 10.15 -23.32 -1.08
CA PHE A 353 10.81 -23.93 0.08
C PHE A 353 9.80 -24.28 1.17
N ASP A 354 10.18 -25.24 2.02
CA ASP A 354 9.47 -25.57 3.26
C ASP A 354 10.35 -25.26 4.47
N SER A 355 9.74 -24.74 5.55
CA SER A 355 10.51 -24.26 6.71
C SER A 355 11.19 -25.36 7.54
N LEU A 356 10.81 -26.62 7.31
CA LEU A 356 11.33 -27.80 7.97
C LEU A 356 11.99 -28.78 6.99
N ASN A 357 12.21 -28.35 5.73
CA ASN A 357 12.64 -29.19 4.62
C ASN A 357 11.70 -30.41 4.38
N TRP A 358 10.41 -30.25 4.64
CA TRP A 358 9.46 -31.34 4.46
C TRP A 358 8.90 -31.36 3.03
N VAL A 359 9.45 -32.25 2.19
CA VAL A 359 9.13 -32.35 0.75
C VAL A 359 7.63 -32.58 0.50
N GLU A 360 6.95 -33.36 1.34
CA GLU A 360 5.50 -33.59 1.25
C GLU A 360 4.71 -32.28 1.20
N ASN A 361 5.14 -31.27 1.97
CA ASN A 361 4.47 -29.98 2.04
C ASN A 361 4.70 -29.13 0.79
N MET A 362 5.78 -29.38 0.05
CA MET A 362 6.18 -28.65 -1.16
C MET A 362 5.42 -29.07 -2.41
N LYS A 363 4.90 -30.30 -2.45
CA LYS A 363 4.29 -30.92 -3.64
C LYS A 363 3.22 -30.05 -4.31
N VAL A 364 2.25 -29.56 -3.52
CA VAL A 364 1.13 -28.75 -4.05
C VAL A 364 1.61 -27.49 -4.75
N ALA A 365 2.59 -26.80 -4.15
CA ALA A 365 3.15 -25.58 -4.74
C ALA A 365 4.01 -25.90 -5.96
N MET A 366 4.80 -26.97 -5.93
CA MET A 366 5.60 -27.40 -7.07
C MET A 366 4.71 -27.76 -8.26
N ASP A 367 3.71 -28.62 -8.07
CA ASP A 367 2.74 -29.00 -9.11
C ASP A 367 2.09 -27.77 -9.74
N ALA A 368 1.63 -26.83 -8.92
CA ALA A 368 1.01 -25.59 -9.39
C ALA A 368 1.95 -24.75 -10.24
N VAL A 369 3.25 -24.67 -9.90
CA VAL A 369 4.22 -23.92 -10.72
C VAL A 369 4.49 -24.64 -12.05
N LEU A 370 4.57 -25.98 -12.02
CA LEU A 370 4.81 -26.81 -13.22
C LEU A 370 3.66 -26.71 -14.24
N GLU A 371 2.46 -26.34 -13.79
CA GLU A 371 1.30 -26.05 -14.66
C GLU A 371 1.38 -24.68 -15.38
N THR A 372 2.40 -23.87 -15.08
CA THR A 372 2.59 -22.51 -15.65
C THR A 372 3.76 -22.43 -16.63
N HIS A 373 4.03 -21.22 -17.15
CA HIS A 373 5.22 -20.93 -17.97
C HIS A 373 6.50 -20.70 -17.13
N ALA A 374 6.39 -20.68 -15.80
CA ALA A 374 7.48 -20.31 -14.90
C ALA A 374 8.39 -21.50 -14.55
N LEU A 375 9.57 -21.18 -14.03
CA LEU A 375 10.53 -22.13 -13.49
C LEU A 375 10.18 -22.47 -12.04
N CYS A 376 9.81 -23.73 -11.80
CA CYS A 376 9.84 -24.33 -10.47
C CYS A 376 11.30 -24.53 -9.98
N GLU A 377 11.72 -23.71 -9.03
CA GLU A 377 13.01 -23.83 -8.33
C GLU A 377 12.76 -24.40 -6.93
N ALA A 378 12.98 -25.69 -6.74
CA ALA A 378 12.76 -26.34 -5.45
C ALA A 378 13.98 -26.14 -4.54
N ALA A 379 13.76 -25.64 -3.32
CA ALA A 379 14.83 -25.25 -2.43
C ALA A 379 15.00 -26.19 -1.23
N ILE A 380 16.26 -26.49 -0.91
CA ILE A 380 16.65 -27.13 0.34
C ILE A 380 17.25 -26.06 1.25
N CYS A 381 16.67 -25.86 2.43
CA CYS A 381 17.24 -24.98 3.43
C CYS A 381 18.46 -25.64 4.08
N TYR A 382 19.61 -24.99 4.01
CA TYR A 382 20.85 -25.48 4.61
C TYR A 382 20.89 -25.12 6.09
N THR A 383 21.21 -26.11 6.94
CA THR A 383 21.41 -25.94 8.38
C THR A 383 22.56 -26.84 8.86
N GLY A 384 23.15 -26.47 10.00
CA GLY A 384 24.26 -27.21 10.57
C GLY A 384 25.57 -27.12 9.77
N ASP A 385 26.35 -28.19 9.83
CA ASP A 385 27.68 -28.24 9.24
C ASP A 385 28.00 -29.68 8.79
N ILE A 386 27.94 -29.92 7.47
CA ILE A 386 28.21 -31.24 6.88
C ILE A 386 29.63 -31.73 7.12
N LEU A 387 30.56 -30.83 7.48
CA LEU A 387 31.94 -31.17 7.79
C LEU A 387 32.14 -31.52 9.27
N ASN A 388 31.14 -31.30 10.12
CA ASN A 388 31.22 -31.63 11.54
C ASN A 388 30.71 -33.06 11.79
N PRO A 389 31.58 -34.05 12.04
CA PRO A 389 31.17 -35.44 12.23
C PRO A 389 30.30 -35.65 13.47
N LYS A 390 30.29 -34.70 14.42
CA LYS A 390 29.43 -34.77 15.62
C LYS A 390 27.98 -34.38 15.34
N ARG A 391 27.68 -33.73 14.20
CA ARG A 391 26.31 -33.38 13.77
C ARG A 391 25.86 -34.34 12.68
N ASN A 392 25.31 -35.48 13.10
CA ASN A 392 24.92 -36.58 12.21
C ASN A 392 23.46 -36.52 11.70
N LYS A 393 22.73 -35.43 11.99
CA LYS A 393 21.33 -35.25 11.56
C LYS A 393 21.19 -34.71 10.14
N TYR A 394 21.92 -33.63 9.82
CA TYR A 394 21.90 -32.96 8.51
C TYR A 394 23.21 -33.22 7.76
N THR A 395 23.41 -34.46 7.34
CA THR A 395 24.64 -34.92 6.66
C THR A 395 24.60 -34.59 5.17
N LEU A 396 25.73 -34.80 4.48
CA LEU A 396 25.78 -34.71 3.01
C LEU A 396 24.74 -35.62 2.33
N ASP A 397 24.58 -36.85 2.83
CA ASP A 397 23.60 -37.83 2.32
C ASP A 397 22.15 -37.34 2.47
N TYR A 398 21.83 -36.65 3.58
CA TYR A 398 20.52 -36.02 3.78
C TYR A 398 20.21 -35.03 2.64
N TYR A 399 21.16 -34.14 2.32
CA TYR A 399 20.97 -33.13 1.27
C TYR A 399 20.86 -33.76 -0.12
N VAL A 400 21.70 -34.76 -0.43
CA VAL A 400 21.66 -35.44 -1.73
C VAL A 400 20.35 -36.21 -1.93
N LYS A 401 19.87 -36.94 -0.91
CA LYS A 401 18.59 -37.67 -0.99
C LYS A 401 17.41 -36.74 -1.25
N MET A 402 17.32 -35.66 -0.48
CA MET A 402 16.26 -34.66 -0.66
C MET A 402 16.34 -34.01 -2.05
N ALA A 403 17.53 -33.70 -2.54
CA ALA A 403 17.70 -33.13 -3.87
C ALA A 403 17.19 -34.05 -4.99
N LYS A 404 17.47 -35.36 -4.90
CA LYS A 404 16.97 -36.35 -5.86
C LYS A 404 15.45 -36.52 -5.77
N GLU A 405 14.88 -36.42 -4.58
CA GLU A 405 13.43 -36.42 -4.39
C GLU A 405 12.78 -35.20 -5.07
N LEU A 406 13.32 -34.00 -4.86
CA LEU A 406 12.82 -32.77 -5.48
C LEU A 406 12.97 -32.76 -7.01
N GLU A 407 14.07 -33.27 -7.54
CA GLU A 407 14.24 -33.49 -8.99
C GLU A 407 13.19 -34.49 -9.52
N GLY A 408 12.94 -35.58 -8.78
CA GLY A 408 11.92 -36.57 -9.12
C GLY A 408 10.49 -36.00 -9.15
N LEU A 409 10.23 -34.93 -8.41
CA LEU A 409 8.98 -34.16 -8.44
C LEU A 409 8.92 -33.11 -9.57
N GLY A 410 9.91 -33.07 -10.45
CA GLY A 410 9.89 -32.22 -11.65
C GLY A 410 10.49 -30.82 -11.46
N ALA A 411 11.23 -30.56 -10.37
CA ALA A 411 11.94 -29.29 -10.20
C ALA A 411 12.82 -28.98 -11.43
N HIS A 412 12.74 -27.75 -11.94
CA HIS A 412 13.57 -27.31 -13.07
C HIS A 412 14.96 -26.91 -12.61
N ILE A 413 15.08 -26.38 -11.39
CA ILE A 413 16.33 -25.93 -10.75
C ILE A 413 16.27 -26.37 -9.29
N LEU A 414 17.41 -26.82 -8.74
CA LEU A 414 17.56 -27.02 -7.31
C LEU A 414 18.20 -25.78 -6.68
N ALA A 415 17.55 -25.21 -5.66
CA ALA A 415 18.16 -24.18 -4.84
C ALA A 415 18.74 -24.74 -3.54
N ILE A 416 19.93 -24.28 -3.17
CA ILE A 416 20.48 -24.41 -1.82
C ILE A 416 20.23 -23.08 -1.13
N LYS A 417 19.32 -23.05 -0.15
CA LYS A 417 18.98 -21.85 0.61
C LYS A 417 19.69 -21.85 1.96
N ASP A 418 20.89 -21.28 2.01
CA ASP A 418 21.60 -21.00 3.26
C ASP A 418 21.14 -19.65 3.87
N MET A 419 19.96 -19.68 4.51
CA MET A 419 19.27 -18.50 5.04
C MET A 419 20.01 -17.77 6.18
N ALA A 420 21.00 -18.39 6.79
CA ALA A 420 21.76 -17.83 7.91
C ALA A 420 23.23 -17.51 7.55
N GLY A 421 23.77 -18.09 6.47
CA GLY A 421 25.19 -17.93 6.12
C GLY A 421 26.08 -18.93 6.86
N LEU A 422 25.62 -20.18 6.97
CA LEU A 422 26.28 -21.29 7.67
C LEU A 422 27.16 -22.13 6.75
N LEU A 423 26.91 -22.12 5.45
CA LEU A 423 27.61 -22.95 4.48
C LEU A 423 29.02 -22.41 4.29
N LYS A 424 29.99 -23.03 4.96
CA LYS A 424 31.41 -22.66 4.89
C LYS A 424 31.97 -22.95 3.48
N PRO A 425 33.08 -22.31 3.07
CA PRO A 425 33.59 -22.46 1.70
C PRO A 425 33.90 -23.91 1.29
N TYR A 426 34.55 -24.67 2.15
CA TYR A 426 34.85 -26.09 1.87
C TYR A 426 33.59 -26.97 1.91
N ALA A 427 32.63 -26.64 2.77
CA ALA A 427 31.34 -27.34 2.80
C ALA A 427 30.53 -27.08 1.51
N ALA A 428 30.57 -25.85 0.99
CA ALA A 428 29.98 -25.51 -0.31
C ALA A 428 30.61 -26.32 -1.44
N TYR A 429 31.94 -26.48 -1.46
CA TYR A 429 32.61 -27.28 -2.48
C TYR A 429 32.15 -28.74 -2.45
N GLU A 430 32.15 -29.38 -1.27
CA GLU A 430 31.70 -30.78 -1.09
C GLU A 430 30.23 -30.96 -1.47
N LEU A 431 29.35 -30.10 -0.94
CA LEU A 431 27.91 -30.18 -1.20
C LEU A 431 27.58 -29.98 -2.68
N VAL A 432 28.11 -28.93 -3.29
CA VAL A 432 27.83 -28.64 -4.71
C VAL A 432 28.42 -29.74 -5.59
N SER A 433 29.63 -30.22 -5.32
CA SER A 433 30.23 -31.30 -6.11
C SER A 433 29.38 -32.57 -6.07
N ALA A 434 28.90 -32.96 -4.88
CA ALA A 434 28.01 -34.11 -4.73
C ALA A 434 26.69 -33.91 -5.49
N LEU A 435 26.02 -32.77 -5.32
CA LEU A 435 24.77 -32.47 -6.02
C LEU A 435 24.94 -32.44 -7.55
N LYS A 436 26.03 -31.83 -8.05
CA LYS A 436 26.33 -31.78 -9.49
C LYS A 436 26.64 -33.15 -10.08
N SER A 437 27.13 -34.10 -9.28
CA SER A 437 27.36 -35.48 -9.74
C SER A 437 26.09 -36.32 -9.81
N GLU A 438 25.07 -35.98 -9.03
CA GLU A 438 23.84 -36.78 -8.88
C GLU A 438 22.65 -36.23 -9.69
N LEU A 439 22.60 -34.91 -9.91
CA LEU A 439 21.45 -34.23 -10.52
C LEU A 439 21.67 -33.87 -11.99
N LYS A 440 20.56 -33.80 -12.72
CA LYS A 440 20.48 -33.41 -14.15
C LYS A 440 19.79 -32.06 -14.34
N ILE A 441 19.65 -31.28 -13.26
CA ILE A 441 19.11 -29.92 -13.24
C ILE A 441 20.15 -28.93 -12.70
N PRO A 442 20.05 -27.63 -13.04
CA PRO A 442 20.94 -26.60 -12.48
C PRO A 442 20.87 -26.52 -10.95
N VAL A 443 21.99 -26.10 -10.35
CA VAL A 443 22.06 -25.77 -8.91
C VAL A 443 22.21 -24.27 -8.74
N HIS A 444 21.36 -23.68 -7.91
CA HIS A 444 21.31 -22.28 -7.57
C HIS A 444 21.64 -22.09 -6.09
N LEU A 445 22.74 -21.41 -5.77
CA LEU A 445 23.16 -21.19 -4.39
C LEU A 445 22.75 -19.81 -3.87
N HIS A 446 22.00 -19.81 -2.78
CA HIS A 446 21.65 -18.64 -1.99
C HIS A 446 22.35 -18.71 -0.63
N THR A 447 23.03 -17.62 -0.23
CA THR A 447 23.65 -17.49 1.10
C THR A 447 23.56 -16.05 1.60
N HIS A 448 23.68 -15.86 2.91
CA HIS A 448 23.85 -14.54 3.54
C HIS A 448 25.29 -14.35 4.03
N ASP A 449 25.84 -13.15 3.92
CA ASP A 449 27.23 -12.83 4.28
C ASP A 449 27.40 -12.43 5.75
N THR A 450 26.58 -12.98 6.65
CA THR A 450 26.50 -12.61 8.07
C THR A 450 27.84 -12.76 8.76
N SER A 451 28.61 -13.78 8.37
CA SER A 451 29.96 -14.07 8.87
C SER A 451 31.07 -13.32 8.14
N GLY A 452 30.78 -12.67 7.01
CA GLY A 452 31.74 -11.94 6.17
C GLY A 452 32.65 -12.81 5.31
N GLY A 453 32.42 -14.13 5.30
CA GLY A 453 33.23 -15.10 4.56
C GLY A 453 32.58 -15.64 3.28
N GLN A 454 31.35 -15.24 2.95
CA GLN A 454 30.55 -15.98 1.97
C GLN A 454 30.86 -15.66 0.51
N ILE A 455 31.61 -14.61 0.23
CA ILE A 455 32.27 -14.46 -1.08
C ILE A 455 33.16 -15.69 -1.38
N ALA A 456 33.93 -16.17 -0.40
CA ALA A 456 34.75 -17.36 -0.58
C ALA A 456 33.89 -18.62 -0.80
N THR A 457 32.73 -18.69 -0.15
CA THR A 457 31.73 -19.75 -0.36
C THR A 457 31.18 -19.76 -1.78
N LEU A 458 30.84 -18.60 -2.34
CA LEU A 458 30.39 -18.50 -3.72
C LEU A 458 31.49 -18.88 -4.72
N ILE A 459 32.73 -18.48 -4.47
CA ILE A 459 33.89 -18.88 -5.30
C ILE A 459 34.08 -20.40 -5.27
N LYS A 460 34.05 -21.02 -4.08
CA LYS A 460 34.17 -22.48 -3.95
C LYS A 460 33.01 -23.24 -4.58
N ALA A 461 31.79 -22.73 -4.47
CA ALA A 461 30.64 -23.27 -5.18
C ALA A 461 30.81 -23.15 -6.71
N ALA A 462 31.35 -22.02 -7.21
CA ALA A 462 31.63 -21.82 -8.64
C ALA A 462 32.72 -22.76 -9.16
N GLU A 463 33.75 -23.04 -8.37
CA GLU A 463 34.78 -24.04 -8.68
C GLU A 463 34.19 -25.45 -8.77
N ALA A 464 33.26 -25.79 -7.87
CA ALA A 464 32.50 -27.06 -7.85
C ALA A 464 31.41 -27.15 -8.95
N GLY A 465 31.17 -26.07 -9.69
CA GLY A 465 30.25 -26.06 -10.83
C GLY A 465 28.81 -25.66 -10.52
N VAL A 466 28.55 -24.89 -9.45
CA VAL A 466 27.25 -24.24 -9.23
C VAL A 466 26.89 -23.37 -10.43
N ASN A 467 25.64 -23.38 -10.86
CA ASN A 467 25.21 -22.71 -12.08
C ASN A 467 24.92 -21.22 -11.82
N ILE A 468 24.16 -20.94 -10.76
CA ILE A 468 23.63 -19.62 -10.44
C ILE A 468 23.94 -19.30 -8.96
N VAL A 469 24.22 -18.04 -8.65
CA VAL A 469 24.35 -17.56 -7.26
C VAL A 469 23.53 -16.30 -7.02
N ASP A 470 22.99 -16.16 -5.82
CA ASP A 470 22.37 -14.91 -5.34
C ASP A 470 23.43 -13.95 -4.79
N VAL A 471 23.35 -12.69 -5.24
CA VAL A 471 24.21 -11.58 -4.81
C VAL A 471 23.38 -10.31 -4.65
N ALA A 472 23.91 -9.31 -3.94
CA ALA A 472 23.31 -7.98 -3.85
C ALA A 472 24.29 -6.91 -4.33
N ILE A 473 23.77 -5.80 -4.89
CA ILE A 473 24.60 -4.65 -5.28
C ILE A 473 25.38 -4.12 -4.06
N GLY A 474 26.59 -3.61 -4.27
CA GLY A 474 27.51 -3.20 -3.21
C GLY A 474 26.85 -2.48 -2.01
N PRO A 475 26.12 -1.37 -2.21
CA PRO A 475 25.45 -0.64 -1.13
C PRO A 475 24.41 -1.44 -0.34
N PHE A 476 23.88 -2.54 -0.86
CA PHE A 476 22.88 -3.39 -0.21
C PHE A 476 23.42 -4.79 0.11
N SER A 477 24.73 -4.98 0.07
CA SER A 477 25.38 -6.28 0.33
C SER A 477 26.07 -6.34 1.69
N GLY A 478 26.53 -7.55 2.06
CA GLY A 478 27.28 -7.79 3.30
C GLY A 478 26.38 -7.85 4.54
N LEU A 479 26.99 -8.10 5.70
CA LEU A 479 26.27 -8.26 6.97
C LEU A 479 25.17 -9.33 6.80
N THR A 480 23.95 -9.06 7.26
CA THR A 480 22.82 -9.99 7.11
C THR A 480 22.29 -10.09 5.67
N SER A 481 22.83 -9.37 4.70
CA SER A 481 22.45 -9.43 3.28
C SER A 481 23.25 -10.49 2.51
N GLN A 482 23.07 -10.58 1.19
CA GLN A 482 23.86 -11.44 0.31
C GLN A 482 25.30 -10.92 0.14
N PRO A 483 26.23 -11.77 -0.34
CA PRO A 483 27.57 -11.34 -0.72
C PRO A 483 27.57 -10.22 -1.77
N ASN A 484 28.61 -9.40 -1.73
CA ASN A 484 28.78 -8.24 -2.60
C ASN A 484 28.96 -8.65 -4.07
N MET A 485 27.99 -8.26 -4.91
CA MET A 485 27.98 -8.52 -6.35
C MET A 485 29.19 -7.90 -7.06
N ASN A 486 29.47 -6.61 -6.82
CA ASN A 486 30.57 -5.89 -7.48
C ASN A 486 31.91 -6.60 -7.22
N THR A 487 32.12 -7.03 -5.97
CA THR A 487 33.32 -7.78 -5.56
C THR A 487 33.37 -9.15 -6.24
N LEU A 488 32.27 -9.92 -6.24
CA LEU A 488 32.26 -11.24 -6.86
C LEU A 488 32.53 -11.15 -8.38
N VAL A 489 31.90 -10.21 -9.08
CA VAL A 489 32.10 -9.99 -10.52
C VAL A 489 33.58 -9.72 -10.81
N GLU A 490 34.23 -8.85 -10.03
CA GLU A 490 35.65 -8.55 -10.25
C GLU A 490 36.56 -9.74 -9.90
N MET A 491 36.28 -10.47 -8.81
CA MET A 491 37.04 -11.67 -8.43
C MET A 491 36.93 -12.80 -9.45
N MET A 492 35.81 -12.88 -10.18
CA MET A 492 35.59 -13.88 -11.22
C MET A 492 36.13 -13.44 -12.60
N ARG A 493 36.59 -12.18 -12.75
CA ARG A 493 37.15 -11.68 -14.00
C ARG A 493 38.37 -12.51 -14.40
N PHE A 494 38.46 -12.90 -15.67
CA PHE A 494 39.52 -13.75 -16.24
C PHE A 494 39.55 -15.20 -15.71
N HIS A 495 38.63 -15.58 -14.82
CA HIS A 495 38.44 -16.96 -14.41
C HIS A 495 37.60 -17.74 -15.46
N LYS A 496 37.69 -19.07 -15.48
CA LYS A 496 36.92 -19.93 -16.41
C LYS A 496 35.39 -19.80 -16.27
N ARG A 497 34.91 -19.23 -15.16
CA ARG A 497 33.50 -18.98 -14.82
C ARG A 497 33.18 -17.47 -14.77
N ASP A 498 33.94 -16.63 -15.47
CA ASP A 498 33.69 -15.18 -15.57
C ASP A 498 32.21 -14.89 -15.86
N THR A 499 31.62 -13.90 -15.16
CA THR A 499 30.21 -13.54 -15.32
C THR A 499 29.99 -12.76 -16.62
N GLY A 500 31.02 -12.09 -17.13
CA GLY A 500 30.97 -11.25 -18.32
C GLY A 500 30.28 -9.89 -18.11
N MET A 501 29.93 -9.53 -16.87
CA MET A 501 29.27 -8.25 -16.57
C MET A 501 30.24 -7.06 -16.57
N ASP A 502 29.76 -5.90 -17.01
CA ASP A 502 30.56 -4.66 -17.01
C ASP A 502 30.60 -4.03 -15.61
N PHE A 503 31.79 -4.03 -15.02
CA PHE A 503 32.05 -3.47 -13.69
C PHE A 503 31.80 -1.96 -13.59
N LYS A 504 32.12 -1.17 -14.64
CA LYS A 504 31.86 0.28 -14.64
C LYS A 504 30.36 0.54 -14.69
N ALA A 505 29.63 -0.20 -15.52
CA ALA A 505 28.19 -0.10 -15.59
C ALA A 505 27.53 -0.50 -14.26
N LEU A 506 28.05 -1.51 -13.55
CA LEU A 506 27.59 -1.89 -12.21
C LEU A 506 27.86 -0.78 -11.18
N GLY A 507 29.00 -0.08 -11.29
CA GLY A 507 29.32 1.06 -10.43
C GLY A 507 28.27 2.19 -10.51
N SER A 508 27.67 2.41 -11.68
CA SER A 508 26.58 3.40 -11.81
C SER A 508 25.29 2.99 -11.07
N LEU A 509 24.98 1.69 -11.03
CA LEU A 509 23.88 1.18 -10.20
C LEU A 509 24.19 1.33 -8.71
N SER A 510 25.43 1.06 -8.31
CA SER A 510 25.87 1.27 -6.93
C SER A 510 25.73 2.73 -6.49
N ALA A 511 26.11 3.70 -7.33
CA ALA A 511 25.97 5.12 -7.00
C ALA A 511 24.52 5.53 -6.74
N TYR A 512 23.55 4.98 -7.49
CA TYR A 512 22.13 5.19 -7.24
C TYR A 512 21.72 4.62 -5.87
N TRP A 513 22.03 3.35 -5.64
CA TRP A 513 21.61 2.63 -4.44
C TRP A 513 22.27 3.14 -3.15
N GLU A 514 23.47 3.73 -3.23
CA GLU A 514 24.12 4.40 -2.12
C GLU A 514 23.26 5.55 -1.59
N VAL A 515 22.78 6.43 -2.48
CA VAL A 515 21.90 7.55 -2.09
C VAL A 515 20.55 7.05 -1.61
N VAL A 516 19.97 6.03 -2.26
CA VAL A 516 18.68 5.48 -1.84
C VAL A 516 18.75 4.87 -0.45
N ARG A 517 19.86 4.20 -0.10
CA ARG A 517 20.05 3.63 1.24
C ARG A 517 19.98 4.71 2.33
N ASP A 518 20.52 5.91 2.07
CA ASP A 518 20.43 7.06 2.98
C ASP A 518 18.99 7.45 3.32
N TYR A 519 18.02 7.22 2.42
CA TYR A 519 16.59 7.52 2.68
C TYR A 519 15.99 6.62 3.78
N TYR A 520 16.64 5.49 4.06
CA TYR A 520 16.16 4.45 4.97
C TYR A 520 17.03 4.27 6.21
N GLU A 521 17.93 5.21 6.51
CA GLU A 521 18.89 5.13 7.63
C GLU A 521 18.21 4.71 8.95
N ILE A 522 16.99 5.18 9.22
CA ILE A 522 16.24 4.87 10.44
C ILE A 522 15.84 3.38 10.58
N PHE A 523 15.90 2.62 9.49
CA PHE A 523 15.54 1.20 9.44
C PHE A 523 16.76 0.26 9.39
N GLU A 524 17.97 0.81 9.42
CA GLU A 524 19.20 0.02 9.40
C GLU A 524 19.26 -1.05 10.50
N SER A 525 19.84 -2.19 10.14
CA SER A 525 20.15 -3.24 11.09
C SER A 525 21.17 -2.75 12.13
N ILE A 526 21.02 -3.24 13.38
CA ILE A 526 21.97 -2.92 14.45
C ILE A 526 23.37 -3.53 14.24
N GLN A 527 23.47 -4.53 13.36
CA GLN A 527 24.72 -5.21 13.11
C GLN A 527 25.64 -4.31 12.29
N LYS A 528 26.68 -3.77 12.93
CA LYS A 528 27.65 -2.86 12.29
C LYS A 528 28.77 -3.57 11.53
N ALA A 529 29.02 -4.84 11.85
CA ALA A 529 30.10 -5.64 11.29
C ALA A 529 29.68 -7.12 11.23
N SER A 530 30.32 -7.88 10.34
CA SER A 530 30.11 -9.32 10.23
C SER A 530 30.51 -10.04 11.52
N THR A 531 29.84 -11.16 11.83
CA THR A 531 30.07 -11.95 13.05
C THR A 531 30.04 -13.44 12.80
N ALA A 532 31.00 -14.16 13.38
CA ALA A 532 31.05 -15.61 13.36
C ALA A 532 30.07 -16.26 14.36
N GLU A 533 29.42 -15.48 15.24
CA GLU A 533 28.43 -15.99 16.19
C GLU A 533 27.25 -16.69 15.50
N VAL A 534 27.00 -16.36 14.22
CA VAL A 534 25.96 -17.02 13.42
C VAL A 534 26.15 -18.53 13.30
N TYR A 535 27.39 -19.03 13.32
CA TYR A 535 27.67 -20.47 13.32
C TYR A 535 27.27 -21.16 14.63
N HIS A 536 27.01 -20.40 15.70
CA HIS A 536 26.51 -20.90 16.97
C HIS A 536 24.99 -20.81 17.04
N HIS A 537 24.43 -19.59 16.88
CA HIS A 537 23.00 -19.36 17.09
C HIS A 537 22.14 -19.68 15.87
N GLU A 538 22.73 -19.72 14.67
CA GLU A 538 22.04 -20.09 13.41
C GLU A 538 20.77 -19.28 13.14
N ILE A 539 20.76 -17.99 13.52
CA ILE A 539 19.62 -17.08 13.32
C ILE A 539 19.70 -16.54 11.89
N PRO A 540 18.67 -16.73 11.05
CA PRO A 540 18.62 -16.16 9.70
C PRO A 540 18.66 -14.64 9.69
N GLY A 541 19.17 -14.04 8.60
CA GLY A 541 19.35 -12.60 8.50
C GLY A 541 18.09 -11.78 8.84
N GLY A 542 16.97 -12.05 8.16
CA GLY A 542 15.70 -11.35 8.44
C GLY A 542 15.14 -11.60 9.84
N GLN A 543 15.36 -12.78 10.42
CA GLN A 543 14.95 -13.08 11.80
C GLN A 543 15.80 -12.32 12.81
N PHE A 544 17.10 -12.11 12.54
CA PHE A 544 17.99 -11.38 13.43
C PHE A 544 17.51 -9.93 13.65
N THR A 545 17.25 -9.21 12.56
CA THR A 545 16.74 -7.83 12.60
C THR A 545 15.37 -7.77 13.29
N ASN A 546 14.45 -8.69 12.97
CA ASN A 546 13.11 -8.71 13.57
C ASN A 546 13.12 -9.07 15.05
N LEU A 547 13.89 -10.08 15.46
CA LEU A 547 13.99 -10.54 16.85
C LEU A 547 14.60 -9.46 17.74
N PHE A 548 15.58 -8.71 17.23
CA PHE A 548 16.14 -7.56 17.94
C PHE A 548 15.08 -6.46 18.17
N GLN A 549 14.31 -6.10 17.14
CA GLN A 549 13.24 -5.11 17.29
C GLN A 549 12.18 -5.55 18.31
N GLN A 550 11.83 -6.83 18.34
CA GLN A 550 10.94 -7.41 19.35
C GLN A 550 11.55 -7.29 20.75
N ALA A 551 12.80 -7.72 20.94
CA ALA A 551 13.51 -7.59 22.21
C ALA A 551 13.57 -6.13 22.68
N GLN A 552 13.84 -5.18 21.78
CA GLN A 552 13.84 -3.76 22.08
C GLN A 552 12.46 -3.25 22.51
N SER A 553 11.40 -3.67 21.83
CA SER A 553 10.02 -3.31 22.20
C SER A 553 9.62 -3.82 23.60
N MET A 554 10.22 -4.92 24.05
CA MET A 554 10.02 -5.52 25.37
C MET A 554 11.01 -4.99 26.43
N GLY A 555 11.90 -4.05 26.09
CA GLY A 555 12.92 -3.52 27.00
C GLY A 555 14.11 -4.48 27.25
N LEU A 556 14.25 -5.55 26.46
CA LEU A 556 15.26 -6.59 26.60
C LEU A 556 16.47 -6.41 25.67
N ALA A 557 16.56 -5.30 24.94
CA ALA A 557 17.67 -5.06 23.99
C ALA A 557 19.06 -5.15 24.66
N HIS A 558 19.18 -4.76 25.93
CA HIS A 558 20.44 -4.85 26.68
C HIS A 558 20.87 -6.30 26.99
N ARG A 559 19.97 -7.29 26.84
CA ARG A 559 20.22 -8.73 27.01
C ARG A 559 20.36 -9.47 25.67
N TRP A 560 20.68 -8.75 24.58
CA TRP A 560 20.70 -9.33 23.24
C TRP A 560 21.56 -10.60 23.11
N HIS A 561 22.79 -10.59 23.62
CA HIS A 561 23.68 -11.76 23.56
C HIS A 561 23.15 -12.96 24.36
N GLU A 562 22.40 -12.72 25.43
CA GLU A 562 21.72 -13.79 26.17
C GLU A 562 20.60 -14.39 25.31
N ILE A 563 19.81 -13.55 24.64
CA ILE A 563 18.74 -13.98 23.73
C ILE A 563 19.30 -14.84 22.59
N THR A 564 20.42 -14.46 21.98
CA THR A 564 21.03 -15.26 20.89
C THR A 564 21.57 -16.61 21.37
N ASN A 565 22.10 -16.68 22.59
CA ASN A 565 22.54 -17.95 23.18
C ASN A 565 21.35 -18.85 23.53
N VAL A 566 20.32 -18.29 24.16
CA VAL A 566 19.08 -19.04 24.47
C VAL A 566 18.40 -19.51 23.17
N TYR A 567 18.49 -18.75 22.08
CA TYR A 567 18.01 -19.19 20.77
C TYR A 567 18.73 -20.46 20.29
N ALA A 568 20.05 -20.55 20.47
CA ALA A 568 20.83 -21.75 20.17
C ALA A 568 20.41 -22.94 21.05
N ASP A 569 20.18 -22.70 22.35
CA ASP A 569 19.74 -23.72 23.29
C ASP A 569 18.33 -24.23 22.97
N VAL A 570 17.41 -23.33 22.60
CA VAL A 570 16.04 -23.69 22.18
C VAL A 570 16.08 -24.54 20.91
N ASN A 571 16.98 -24.25 19.95
CA ASN A 571 17.12 -25.10 18.78
C ASN A 571 17.49 -26.55 19.17
N GLN A 572 18.41 -26.73 20.12
CA GLN A 572 18.75 -28.06 20.61
C GLN A 572 17.59 -28.71 21.37
N LEU A 573 16.88 -27.95 22.21
CA LEU A 573 15.68 -28.41 22.91
C LEU A 573 14.58 -28.90 21.95
N PHE A 574 14.42 -28.25 20.80
CA PHE A 574 13.46 -28.64 19.76
C PHE A 574 13.97 -29.76 18.85
N GLY A 575 15.14 -30.33 19.14
CA GLY A 575 15.69 -31.48 18.44
C GLY A 575 16.56 -31.13 17.23
N ASP A 576 17.15 -29.93 17.19
CA ASP A 576 17.95 -29.38 16.08
C ASP A 576 17.16 -29.30 14.76
N ILE A 577 16.49 -28.16 14.55
CA ILE A 577 15.56 -27.96 13.42
C ILE A 577 16.16 -27.04 12.35
N VAL A 578 15.62 -27.13 11.14
CA VAL A 578 15.78 -26.09 10.11
C VAL A 578 15.07 -24.83 10.60
N LYS A 579 15.76 -23.69 10.59
CA LYS A 579 15.27 -22.42 11.13
C LYS A 579 15.16 -21.38 10.03
N VAL A 580 13.97 -21.24 9.48
CA VAL A 580 13.61 -20.21 8.50
C VAL A 580 12.15 -19.86 8.72
N THR A 581 11.65 -18.71 8.25
CA THR A 581 10.26 -18.33 8.54
C THR A 581 9.26 -19.40 8.05
N PRO A 582 8.33 -19.87 8.89
CA PRO A 582 8.04 -19.45 10.26
C PRO A 582 8.77 -20.21 11.40
N SER A 583 9.46 -21.34 11.17
CA SER A 583 10.17 -22.09 12.23
C SER A 583 11.21 -21.25 12.99
N SER A 584 11.90 -20.32 12.32
CA SER A 584 12.84 -19.38 12.97
C SER A 584 12.16 -18.46 13.98
N LYS A 585 10.89 -18.09 13.73
CA LYS A 585 10.08 -17.28 14.66
C LYS A 585 9.71 -18.11 15.89
N VAL A 586 9.35 -19.38 15.72
CA VAL A 586 9.00 -20.27 16.84
C VAL A 586 10.15 -20.35 17.85
N VAL A 587 11.38 -20.55 17.37
CA VAL A 587 12.58 -20.55 18.22
C VAL A 587 12.80 -19.17 18.86
N GLY A 588 12.54 -18.09 18.14
CA GLY A 588 12.67 -16.71 18.63
C GLY A 588 11.68 -16.35 19.74
N ASP A 589 10.40 -16.65 19.55
CA ASP A 589 9.33 -16.42 20.51
C ASP A 589 9.61 -17.20 21.81
N MET A 590 10.09 -18.43 21.67
CA MET A 590 10.50 -19.26 22.80
C MET A 590 11.73 -18.68 23.52
N ALA A 591 12.75 -18.23 22.79
CA ALA A 591 13.94 -17.64 23.39
C ALA A 591 13.60 -16.36 24.16
N LEU A 592 12.79 -15.46 23.59
CA LEU A 592 12.30 -14.27 24.28
C LEU A 592 11.50 -14.63 25.53
N PHE A 593 10.61 -15.61 25.43
CA PHE A 593 9.81 -16.09 26.55
C PHE A 593 10.70 -16.57 27.71
N LEU A 594 11.70 -17.41 27.42
CA LEU A 594 12.61 -17.95 28.41
C LEU A 594 13.46 -16.86 29.09
N VAL A 595 14.03 -15.94 28.31
CA VAL A 595 14.82 -14.81 28.83
C VAL A 595 13.97 -13.89 29.69
N THR A 596 12.73 -13.59 29.27
CA THR A 596 11.79 -12.75 30.03
C THR A 596 11.47 -13.37 31.39
N ASN A 597 11.30 -14.70 31.43
CA ASN A 597 10.95 -15.41 32.65
C ASN A 597 12.16 -15.91 33.46
N ASN A 598 13.39 -15.64 32.99
CA ASN A 598 14.64 -16.14 33.58
C ASN A 598 14.65 -17.67 33.77
N ILE A 599 14.16 -18.41 32.75
CA ILE A 599 14.11 -19.87 32.74
C ILE A 599 15.18 -20.39 31.78
N PRO A 600 16.17 -21.19 32.24
CA PRO A 600 17.09 -21.87 31.35
C PRO A 600 16.37 -22.90 30.47
N ALA A 601 16.72 -22.99 29.18
CA ALA A 601 16.04 -23.90 28.24
C ALA A 601 16.07 -25.37 28.68
N ARG A 602 17.19 -25.82 29.27
CA ARG A 602 17.35 -27.18 29.81
C ARG A 602 16.39 -27.52 30.96
N ASP A 603 15.92 -26.52 31.69
CA ASP A 603 15.09 -26.74 32.87
C ASP A 603 13.60 -26.87 32.51
N ILE A 604 13.22 -26.70 31.24
CA ILE A 604 11.81 -26.63 30.86
C ILE A 604 11.04 -27.93 31.11
N ILE A 605 11.72 -29.06 30.95
CA ILE A 605 11.15 -30.40 31.10
C ILE A 605 10.94 -30.68 32.60
N THR A 606 11.93 -30.31 33.42
CA THR A 606 11.94 -30.53 34.87
C THR A 606 11.22 -29.44 35.65
N ASN A 607 10.83 -28.34 35.01
CA ASN A 607 10.16 -27.22 35.67
C ASN A 607 8.78 -27.64 36.18
N SER A 608 8.58 -27.50 37.50
CA SER A 608 7.32 -27.78 38.16
C SER A 608 6.30 -26.64 38.05
N ARG A 609 6.70 -25.46 37.54
CA ARG A 609 5.79 -24.33 37.34
C ARG A 609 4.83 -24.60 36.19
N ASP A 610 3.60 -24.11 36.35
CA ASP A 610 2.59 -24.10 35.31
C ASP A 610 2.90 -22.97 34.30
N ILE A 611 3.46 -23.33 33.14
CA ILE A 611 3.97 -22.39 32.13
C ILE A 611 3.06 -22.36 30.89
N SER A 612 2.44 -21.21 30.60
CA SER A 612 1.74 -21.00 29.33
C SER A 612 2.73 -20.61 28.24
N PHE A 613 2.91 -21.49 27.25
CA PHE A 613 3.85 -21.27 26.14
C PHE A 613 3.30 -20.34 25.07
N PRO A 614 4.17 -19.64 24.30
CA PRO A 614 3.73 -18.85 23.15
C PRO A 614 2.93 -19.69 22.15
N THR A 615 1.88 -19.11 21.56
CA THR A 615 0.99 -19.80 20.61
C THR A 615 1.75 -20.42 19.44
N SER A 616 2.75 -19.73 18.92
CA SER A 616 3.60 -20.24 17.82
C SER A 616 4.34 -21.53 18.17
N VAL A 617 4.75 -21.69 19.43
CA VAL A 617 5.41 -22.89 19.95
C VAL A 617 4.41 -24.03 20.07
N VAL A 618 3.22 -23.76 20.62
CA VAL A 618 2.15 -24.76 20.72
C VAL A 618 1.76 -25.27 19.33
N GLU A 619 1.47 -24.36 18.40
CA GLU A 619 1.08 -24.71 17.02
C GLU A 619 2.17 -25.47 16.26
N PHE A 620 3.45 -25.17 16.50
CA PHE A 620 4.57 -25.93 15.95
C PHE A 620 4.53 -27.38 16.43
N PHE A 621 4.43 -27.60 17.74
CA PHE A 621 4.41 -28.95 18.32
C PHE A 621 3.11 -29.72 18.04
N GLU A 622 2.00 -29.04 17.73
CA GLU A 622 0.78 -29.67 17.19
C GLU A 622 0.98 -30.25 15.78
N GLY A 623 2.06 -29.87 15.09
CA GLY A 623 2.33 -30.25 13.70
C GLY A 623 1.73 -29.30 12.67
N ARG A 624 1.21 -28.13 13.08
CA ARG A 624 0.62 -27.15 12.14
C ARG A 624 1.65 -26.58 11.18
N LEU A 625 2.94 -26.59 11.48
CA LEU A 625 3.99 -26.12 10.55
C LEU A 625 4.58 -27.25 9.70
N GLY A 626 4.05 -28.46 9.82
CA GLY A 626 4.61 -29.66 9.21
C GLY A 626 5.48 -30.47 10.17
N GLN A 627 6.19 -31.45 9.62
CA GLN A 627 6.99 -32.40 10.40
C GLN A 627 8.48 -32.08 10.31
N PRO A 628 9.19 -31.90 11.44
CA PRO A 628 10.64 -31.72 11.42
C PRO A 628 11.35 -33.02 11.06
N THR A 629 12.52 -32.90 10.43
CA THR A 629 13.41 -34.04 10.18
C THR A 629 13.67 -34.79 11.50
N GLY A 630 13.44 -36.11 11.54
CA GLY A 630 13.61 -36.94 12.74
C GLY A 630 12.47 -36.87 13.77
N GLY A 631 11.41 -36.09 13.52
CA GLY A 631 10.27 -35.94 14.44
C GLY A 631 10.54 -34.99 15.62
N PHE A 632 9.51 -34.78 16.44
CA PHE A 632 9.58 -33.95 17.64
C PHE A 632 10.16 -34.72 18.84
N PRO A 633 10.96 -34.09 19.72
CA PRO A 633 11.32 -34.67 21.01
C PRO A 633 10.05 -34.89 21.87
N ARG A 634 9.78 -36.14 22.24
CA ARG A 634 8.48 -36.55 22.83
C ARG A 634 8.20 -35.90 24.18
N ASP A 635 9.20 -35.87 25.05
CA ASP A 635 9.14 -35.24 26.38
C ASP A 635 8.84 -33.74 26.31
N VAL A 636 9.46 -33.04 25.35
CA VAL A 636 9.21 -31.62 25.10
C VAL A 636 7.81 -31.41 24.51
N GLN A 637 7.41 -32.23 23.55
CA GLN A 637 6.09 -32.15 22.91
C GLN A 637 4.97 -32.38 23.93
N GLU A 638 5.06 -33.40 24.77
CA GLU A 638 4.08 -33.70 25.82
C GLU A 638 3.98 -32.55 26.83
N LYS A 639 5.11 -31.98 27.25
CA LYS A 639 5.16 -30.85 28.19
C LYS A 639 4.46 -29.60 27.63
N ILE A 640 4.65 -29.32 26.34
CA ILE A 640 4.08 -28.13 25.68
C ILE A 640 2.59 -28.32 25.39
N LEU A 641 2.19 -29.49 24.88
CA LEU A 641 0.82 -29.73 24.41
C LEU A 641 -0.16 -30.12 25.51
N ARG A 642 0.30 -30.66 26.65
CA ARG A 642 -0.55 -31.00 27.80
C ARG A 642 -1.77 -31.86 27.45
N GLY A 643 -1.59 -32.81 26.53
CA GLY A 643 -2.66 -33.70 26.06
C GLY A 643 -3.52 -33.16 24.91
N THR A 644 -3.13 -32.03 24.29
CA THR A 644 -3.73 -31.54 23.03
C THR A 644 -3.42 -32.49 21.87
N SER A 645 -4.30 -32.54 20.86
CA SER A 645 -4.17 -33.40 19.68
C SER A 645 -2.95 -33.05 18.82
N VAL A 646 -2.20 -34.08 18.41
CA VAL A 646 -1.06 -33.98 17.47
C VAL A 646 -1.51 -34.39 16.08
N SER A 647 -1.10 -33.65 15.04
CA SER A 647 -1.23 -34.07 13.65
C SER A 647 0.12 -34.45 13.05
N THR A 648 0.15 -35.53 12.27
CA THR A 648 1.32 -35.96 11.49
C THR A 648 1.12 -35.79 9.98
N GLU A 649 -0.08 -35.36 9.57
CA GLU A 649 -0.46 -35.17 8.18
C GLU A 649 -0.11 -33.77 7.69
N ARG A 650 -0.17 -33.56 6.37
CA ARG A 650 0.09 -32.25 5.78
C ARG A 650 -1.00 -31.26 6.23
N PRO A 651 -0.66 -30.13 6.88
CA PRO A 651 -1.65 -29.22 7.45
C PRO A 651 -2.70 -28.71 6.46
N GLY A 652 -2.30 -28.44 5.21
CA GLY A 652 -3.21 -27.97 4.16
C GLY A 652 -4.19 -29.03 3.63
N ALA A 653 -3.88 -30.32 3.77
CA ALA A 653 -4.73 -31.41 3.27
C ALA A 653 -6.07 -31.52 4.02
N ASN A 654 -6.06 -31.12 5.29
CA ASN A 654 -7.23 -31.20 6.17
C ASN A 654 -8.09 -29.92 6.15
N LEU A 655 -7.70 -28.90 5.37
CA LEU A 655 -8.47 -27.67 5.26
C LEU A 655 -9.48 -27.76 4.11
N SER A 656 -10.72 -27.35 4.38
CA SER A 656 -11.75 -27.30 3.35
C SER A 656 -11.40 -26.29 2.25
N PRO A 657 -11.64 -26.61 0.96
CA PRO A 657 -11.42 -25.66 -0.13
C PRO A 657 -12.20 -24.36 0.06
N VAL A 658 -11.57 -23.23 -0.28
CA VAL A 658 -12.25 -21.92 -0.24
C VAL A 658 -13.07 -21.70 -1.51
N ASN A 659 -14.33 -21.27 -1.37
CA ASN A 659 -15.11 -20.76 -2.50
C ASN A 659 -14.64 -19.33 -2.85
N LEU A 660 -13.94 -19.21 -3.98
CA LEU A 660 -13.32 -17.94 -4.40
C LEU A 660 -14.35 -16.87 -4.80
N ASP A 661 -15.46 -17.27 -5.41
CA ASP A 661 -16.51 -16.34 -5.84
C ASP A 661 -17.30 -15.80 -4.65
N GLU A 662 -17.68 -16.68 -3.71
CA GLU A 662 -18.32 -16.26 -2.46
C GLU A 662 -17.39 -15.36 -1.62
N THR A 663 -16.10 -15.67 -1.58
CA THR A 663 -15.11 -14.84 -0.88
C THR A 663 -14.98 -13.47 -1.52
N ARG A 664 -14.98 -13.39 -2.86
CA ARG A 664 -14.97 -12.13 -3.60
C ARG A 664 -16.19 -11.28 -3.23
N GLU A 665 -17.40 -11.82 -3.31
CA GLU A 665 -18.62 -11.07 -2.98
C GLU A 665 -18.61 -10.51 -1.55
N LYS A 666 -18.15 -11.32 -0.58
CA LYS A 666 -17.99 -10.90 0.83
C LYS A 666 -17.03 -9.70 0.95
N VAL A 667 -15.89 -9.75 0.27
CA VAL A 667 -14.89 -8.67 0.32
C VAL A 667 -15.43 -7.41 -0.36
N GLU A 668 -16.00 -7.55 -1.55
CA GLU A 668 -16.55 -6.42 -2.32
C GLU A 668 -17.65 -5.69 -1.54
N THR A 669 -18.50 -6.45 -0.84
CA THR A 669 -19.50 -5.89 0.08
C THR A 669 -18.84 -5.12 1.22
N ARG A 670 -17.82 -5.71 1.87
CA ARG A 670 -17.13 -5.12 3.02
C ARG A 670 -16.41 -3.80 2.69
N ILE A 671 -15.80 -3.68 1.51
CA ILE A 671 -15.09 -2.46 1.09
C ILE A 671 -15.93 -1.55 0.18
N SER A 672 -17.16 -1.96 -0.14
CA SER A 672 -18.12 -1.26 -1.01
C SER A 672 -17.55 -0.90 -2.39
N ARG A 673 -16.75 -1.80 -2.98
CA ARG A 673 -16.26 -1.69 -4.37
C ARG A 673 -15.88 -3.07 -4.91
N ALA A 674 -15.89 -3.20 -6.24
CA ALA A 674 -15.35 -4.37 -6.91
C ALA A 674 -13.85 -4.55 -6.64
N ILE A 675 -13.38 -5.81 -6.65
CA ILE A 675 -11.98 -6.17 -6.50
C ILE A 675 -11.44 -6.93 -7.70
N THR A 676 -10.16 -6.77 -7.99
CA THR A 676 -9.47 -7.58 -9.00
C THR A 676 -9.21 -9.01 -8.49
N LYS A 677 -8.81 -9.93 -9.38
CA LYS A 677 -8.34 -11.27 -8.97
C LYS A 677 -7.11 -11.18 -8.05
N GLU A 678 -6.21 -10.24 -8.33
CA GLU A 678 -5.00 -9.99 -7.55
C GLU A 678 -5.32 -9.49 -6.14
N GLU A 679 -6.30 -8.60 -6.02
CA GLU A 679 -6.79 -8.12 -4.72
C GLU A 679 -7.46 -9.24 -3.92
N LEU A 680 -8.17 -10.16 -4.59
CA LEU A 680 -8.68 -11.37 -3.94
C LEU A 680 -7.54 -12.24 -3.41
N MET A 681 -6.47 -12.44 -4.19
CA MET A 681 -5.29 -13.19 -3.73
C MET A 681 -4.62 -12.50 -2.52
N SER A 682 -4.52 -11.17 -2.53
CA SER A 682 -4.04 -10.41 -1.37
C SER A 682 -4.91 -10.60 -0.14
N TYR A 683 -6.24 -10.58 -0.30
CA TYR A 683 -7.18 -10.82 0.78
C TYR A 683 -7.07 -12.24 1.33
N LEU A 684 -6.99 -13.26 0.47
CA LEU A 684 -6.86 -14.66 0.90
C LEU A 684 -5.59 -14.90 1.73
N MET A 685 -4.48 -14.27 1.34
CA MET A 685 -3.22 -14.36 2.10
C MET A 685 -3.27 -13.53 3.38
N TYR A 686 -3.86 -12.34 3.34
CA TYR A 686 -3.83 -11.35 4.42
C TYR A 686 -5.15 -10.58 4.59
N PRO A 687 -6.21 -11.19 5.14
CA PRO A 687 -7.54 -10.59 5.19
C PRO A 687 -7.57 -9.22 5.87
N ASP A 688 -7.08 -9.12 7.11
CA ASP A 688 -7.14 -7.87 7.88
C ASP A 688 -6.22 -6.79 7.31
N VAL A 689 -5.03 -7.18 6.83
CA VAL A 689 -4.07 -6.24 6.21
C VAL A 689 -4.66 -5.65 4.95
N PHE A 690 -5.26 -6.49 4.10
CA PHE A 690 -5.87 -6.04 2.85
C PHE A 690 -7.02 -5.06 3.13
N ILE A 691 -7.88 -5.34 4.11
CA ILE A 691 -8.96 -4.43 4.47
C ILE A 691 -8.43 -3.10 5.00
N GLN A 692 -7.43 -3.12 5.89
CA GLN A 692 -6.78 -1.91 6.39
C GLN A 692 -6.12 -1.11 5.26
N TYR A 693 -5.45 -1.79 4.33
CA TYR A 693 -4.86 -1.21 3.13
C TYR A 693 -5.92 -0.57 2.22
N ALA A 694 -7.03 -1.26 1.97
CA ALA A 694 -8.12 -0.75 1.14
C ALA A 694 -8.76 0.52 1.75
N GLU A 695 -8.98 0.54 3.08
CA GLU A 695 -9.47 1.72 3.79
C GLU A 695 -8.44 2.86 3.79
N HIS A 696 -7.15 2.55 3.95
CA HIS A 696 -6.08 3.53 3.82
C HIS A 696 -6.09 4.17 2.44
N ARG A 697 -6.13 3.36 1.37
CA ARG A 697 -6.16 3.84 -0.02
C ARG A 697 -7.43 4.64 -0.32
N LYS A 698 -8.57 4.29 0.28
CA LYS A 698 -9.81 5.09 0.18
C LYS A 698 -9.63 6.49 0.79
N LYS A 699 -8.95 6.57 1.94
CA LYS A 699 -8.70 7.81 2.70
C LYS A 699 -7.62 8.70 2.07
N TYR A 700 -6.51 8.13 1.63
CA TYR A 700 -5.30 8.85 1.25
C TYR A 700 -4.88 8.71 -0.22
N ASP A 701 -5.64 7.92 -1.00
CA ASP A 701 -5.28 7.55 -2.38
C ASP A 701 -3.99 6.70 -2.43
N ASP A 702 -3.44 6.53 -3.64
CA ASP A 702 -2.14 5.89 -3.85
C ASP A 702 -1.00 6.77 -3.32
N VAL A 703 -0.38 6.33 -2.22
CA VAL A 703 0.78 6.97 -1.60
C VAL A 703 2.12 6.41 -2.11
N SER A 704 2.10 5.37 -2.97
CA SER A 704 3.32 4.75 -3.51
C SER A 704 4.10 5.71 -4.42
N VAL A 705 3.43 6.68 -5.02
CA VAL A 705 4.01 7.72 -5.90
C VAL A 705 4.73 8.84 -5.16
N ILE A 706 4.51 8.98 -3.84
CA ILE A 706 5.14 10.02 -3.03
C ILE A 706 6.64 9.71 -2.88
N PRO A 707 7.58 10.66 -3.04
CA PRO A 707 9.00 10.46 -2.76
C PRO A 707 9.25 9.94 -1.33
N THR A 708 10.28 9.11 -1.15
CA THR A 708 10.52 8.40 0.13
C THR A 708 10.80 9.33 1.31
N ASP A 709 11.55 10.40 1.09
CA ASP A 709 11.78 11.43 2.09
C ASP A 709 10.47 12.12 2.52
N VAL A 710 9.58 12.43 1.57
CA VAL A 710 8.27 13.03 1.85
C VAL A 710 7.31 12.04 2.51
N PHE A 711 7.35 10.77 2.10
CA PHE A 711 6.53 9.72 2.69
C PHE A 711 6.81 9.54 4.19
N PHE A 712 8.09 9.54 4.59
CA PHE A 712 8.48 9.34 5.98
C PHE A 712 8.53 10.63 6.82
N TYR A 713 8.87 11.76 6.21
CA TYR A 713 9.19 12.98 6.95
C TYR A 713 8.37 14.21 6.55
N GLY A 714 7.47 14.09 5.57
CA GLY A 714 6.69 15.20 5.05
C GLY A 714 7.49 16.16 4.17
N LEU A 715 6.82 17.22 3.72
CA LEU A 715 7.42 18.23 2.84
C LEU A 715 8.40 19.13 3.60
N PRO A 716 9.51 19.55 2.97
CA PRO A 716 10.33 20.63 3.49
C PRO A 716 9.56 21.96 3.43
N MET A 717 9.83 22.84 4.40
CA MET A 717 9.18 24.15 4.49
C MET A 717 9.65 25.05 3.33
N ASN A 718 8.71 25.67 2.62
CA ASN A 718 8.95 26.58 1.50
C ASN A 718 9.71 26.00 0.29
N GLU A 719 9.84 24.67 0.19
CA GLU A 719 10.43 23.99 -0.96
C GLU A 719 9.34 23.33 -1.83
N GLU A 720 9.57 23.33 -3.14
CA GLU A 720 8.68 22.67 -4.10
C GLU A 720 9.07 21.21 -4.28
N VAL A 721 8.10 20.32 -4.17
CA VAL A 721 8.26 18.90 -4.48
C VAL A 721 7.29 18.50 -5.58
N SER A 722 7.83 17.86 -6.61
CA SER A 722 7.06 17.30 -7.72
C SER A 722 6.71 15.83 -7.44
N ILE A 723 5.43 15.51 -7.55
CA ILE A 723 4.90 14.14 -7.41
C ILE A 723 4.18 13.77 -8.71
N GLU A 724 4.78 12.88 -9.50
CA GLU A 724 4.16 12.34 -10.71
C GLU A 724 3.15 11.26 -10.33
N ILE A 725 1.86 11.50 -10.62
CA ILE A 725 0.78 10.56 -10.27
C ILE A 725 0.39 9.65 -11.43
N GLU A 726 0.60 10.11 -12.65
CA GLU A 726 0.39 9.41 -13.92
C GLU A 726 1.31 10.05 -14.96
N GLU A 727 1.64 9.32 -16.03
CA GLU A 727 2.44 9.85 -17.14
C GLU A 727 1.85 11.18 -17.66
N GLY A 728 2.67 12.24 -17.62
CA GLY A 728 2.27 13.59 -18.01
C GLY A 728 1.40 14.36 -17.00
N LYS A 729 1.18 13.82 -15.79
CA LYS A 729 0.46 14.50 -14.70
C LYS A 729 1.30 14.58 -13.44
N THR A 730 1.83 15.77 -13.20
CA THR A 730 2.63 16.10 -12.02
C THR A 730 1.86 17.03 -11.08
N LEU A 731 1.88 16.70 -9.79
CA LEU A 731 1.41 17.55 -8.71
C LEU A 731 2.62 18.27 -8.12
N ILE A 732 2.62 19.60 -8.13
CA ILE A 732 3.67 20.42 -7.51
C ILE A 732 3.12 20.89 -6.17
N PHE A 733 3.72 20.42 -5.09
CA PHE A 733 3.37 20.80 -3.72
C PHE A 733 4.46 21.64 -3.09
N LYS A 734 4.04 22.62 -2.28
CA LYS A 734 4.93 23.40 -1.42
C LYS A 734 4.26 23.58 -0.07
N LEU A 735 4.97 23.29 1.02
CA LEU A 735 4.49 23.58 2.36
C LEU A 735 4.71 25.06 2.69
N VAL A 736 3.65 25.76 3.07
CA VAL A 736 3.69 27.20 3.37
C VAL A 736 3.70 27.44 4.88
N ALA A 737 2.82 26.78 5.63
CA ALA A 737 2.70 26.95 7.08
C ALA A 737 1.94 25.79 7.74
N ILE A 738 2.12 25.65 9.04
CA ILE A 738 1.32 24.78 9.91
C ILE A 738 0.80 25.63 11.07
N SER A 739 -0.51 25.66 11.28
CA SER A 739 -1.09 26.40 12.40
C SER A 739 -0.79 25.72 13.74
N PRO A 740 -0.80 26.48 14.85
CA PRO A 740 -0.93 25.88 16.18
C PRO A 740 -2.16 24.98 16.29
N VAL A 741 -2.15 24.08 17.28
CA VAL A 741 -3.30 23.23 17.60
C VAL A 741 -4.43 24.11 18.12
N ASN A 742 -5.62 24.01 17.52
CA ASN A 742 -6.81 24.72 17.95
C ASN A 742 -7.49 24.03 19.16
N VAL A 743 -8.54 24.64 19.70
CA VAL A 743 -9.29 24.12 20.86
C VAL A 743 -9.92 22.74 20.64
N GLU A 744 -10.15 22.34 19.40
CA GLU A 744 -10.70 21.04 19.02
C GLU A 744 -9.61 19.96 18.85
N GLY A 745 -8.34 20.31 19.06
CA GLY A 745 -7.20 19.41 18.88
C GLY A 745 -6.73 19.27 17.42
N ASN A 746 -7.11 20.21 16.53
CA ASN A 746 -6.78 20.19 15.11
C ASN A 746 -5.70 21.21 14.73
N CYS A 747 -4.86 20.87 13.76
CA CYS A 747 -3.92 21.76 13.06
C CYS A 747 -4.40 21.99 11.63
N THR A 748 -4.23 23.20 11.10
CA THR A 748 -4.41 23.49 9.68
C THR A 748 -3.04 23.54 9.01
N VAL A 749 -2.85 22.70 7.99
CA VAL A 749 -1.63 22.67 7.18
C VAL A 749 -1.92 23.41 5.87
N PHE A 750 -1.12 24.43 5.58
CA PHE A 750 -1.23 25.27 4.39
C PHE A 750 -0.23 24.83 3.34
N PHE A 751 -0.74 24.45 2.18
CA PHE A 751 0.03 24.08 1.00
C PHE A 751 -0.19 25.10 -0.12
N GLU A 752 0.77 25.18 -1.03
CA GLU A 752 0.55 25.60 -2.40
C GLU A 752 0.53 24.34 -3.28
N TYR A 753 -0.49 24.24 -4.14
CA TYR A 753 -0.69 23.13 -5.07
C TYR A 753 -0.88 23.69 -6.48
N ASN A 754 0.06 23.41 -7.38
CA ASN A 754 0.08 23.93 -8.76
C ASN A 754 -0.19 25.45 -8.82
N GLY A 755 0.49 26.23 -7.97
CA GLY A 755 0.32 27.68 -7.89
C GLY A 755 -0.90 28.16 -7.10
N GLN A 756 -1.65 27.26 -6.45
CA GLN A 756 -2.90 27.61 -5.77
C GLN A 756 -2.83 27.30 -4.27
N PRO A 757 -3.22 28.23 -3.39
CA PRO A 757 -3.28 27.97 -1.95
C PRO A 757 -4.33 26.90 -1.64
N ARG A 758 -3.96 25.99 -0.74
CA ARG A 758 -4.78 24.90 -0.23
C ARG A 758 -4.55 24.73 1.26
N GLU A 759 -5.58 24.31 1.96
CA GLU A 759 -5.50 24.00 3.37
C GLU A 759 -6.09 22.61 3.61
N VAL A 760 -5.51 21.88 4.57
CA VAL A 760 -6.07 20.64 5.09
C VAL A 760 -6.07 20.70 6.61
N VAL A 761 -7.19 20.29 7.20
CA VAL A 761 -7.35 20.20 8.65
C VAL A 761 -6.99 18.78 9.10
N ILE A 762 -6.06 18.69 10.04
CA ILE A 762 -5.48 17.44 10.53
C ILE A 762 -5.62 17.40 12.05
N ALA A 763 -6.23 16.33 12.57
CA ALA A 763 -6.28 16.11 14.01
C ALA A 763 -4.87 15.78 14.55
N ASN A 764 -4.43 16.51 15.58
CA ASN A 764 -3.19 16.23 16.28
C ASN A 764 -3.45 15.13 17.32
N ARG A 765 -2.98 13.91 17.06
CA ARG A 765 -3.26 12.73 17.89
C ARG A 765 -2.71 12.83 19.30
N LYS A 766 -1.65 13.62 19.53
CA LYS A 766 -1.05 13.82 20.87
C LYS A 766 -1.92 14.69 21.77
N VAL A 767 -2.72 15.58 21.19
CA VAL A 767 -3.62 16.51 21.91
C VAL A 767 -5.06 16.03 21.84
N ALA A 768 -5.50 15.38 20.76
CA ALA A 768 -6.87 14.90 20.61
C ALA A 768 -7.27 13.86 21.67
N THR A 769 -6.33 13.17 22.31
CA THR A 769 -6.58 12.27 23.45
C THR A 769 -7.04 12.99 24.72
N SER A 770 -6.85 14.31 24.84
CA SER A 770 -7.33 15.11 25.98
C SER A 770 -8.65 15.85 25.72
N VAL A 771 -9.18 15.81 24.50
CA VAL A 771 -10.50 16.37 24.17
C VAL A 771 -11.52 15.23 24.24
N VAL A 772 -12.35 15.22 25.28
CA VAL A 772 -13.43 14.24 25.44
C VAL A 772 -14.44 14.42 24.31
N LYS A 773 -14.33 13.63 23.24
CA LYS A 773 -15.38 13.53 22.22
C LYS A 773 -16.59 12.86 22.85
N ARG A 774 -17.77 13.48 22.70
CA ARG A 774 -19.03 12.85 23.11
C ARG A 774 -19.27 11.60 22.24
N PRO A 775 -19.66 10.47 22.83
CA PRO A 775 -20.08 9.29 22.07
C PRO A 775 -21.19 9.66 21.08
N GLN A 776 -21.26 8.97 19.95
CA GLN A 776 -22.36 9.14 18.98
C GLN A 776 -23.43 8.08 19.21
N ALA A 777 -24.70 8.41 18.95
CA ALA A 777 -25.78 7.43 18.94
C ALA A 777 -25.65 6.48 17.74
N GLU A 778 -25.87 5.19 18.01
CA GLU A 778 -25.82 4.11 17.02
C GLU A 778 -27.21 3.99 16.39
N GLU A 779 -27.29 4.02 15.05
CA GLU A 779 -28.56 4.13 14.31
C GLU A 779 -29.52 2.95 14.53
N GLU A 780 -29.02 1.78 14.90
CA GLU A 780 -29.84 0.57 15.12
C GLU A 780 -29.98 0.20 16.60
N ASN A 781 -29.46 1.03 17.51
CA ASN A 781 -29.51 0.77 18.93
C ASN A 781 -30.64 1.55 19.59
N ALA A 782 -31.78 0.89 19.78
CA ALA A 782 -32.97 1.50 20.41
C ALA A 782 -32.70 2.05 21.83
N LYS A 783 -31.60 1.66 22.48
CA LYS A 783 -31.24 2.21 23.80
C LYS A 783 -30.61 3.60 23.71
N HIS A 784 -30.20 4.07 22.54
CA HIS A 784 -29.47 5.32 22.36
C HIS A 784 -30.40 6.44 21.89
N VAL A 785 -30.38 7.57 22.61
CA VAL A 785 -31.04 8.81 22.18
C VAL A 785 -29.98 9.78 21.70
N GLY A 786 -29.95 10.04 20.39
CA GLY A 786 -29.02 10.97 19.76
C GLY A 786 -29.58 12.39 19.63
N ALA A 787 -28.69 13.37 19.49
CA ALA A 787 -29.07 14.74 19.16
C ALA A 787 -29.64 14.81 17.73
N PRO A 788 -30.88 15.29 17.54
CA PRO A 788 -31.50 15.34 16.21
C PRO A 788 -30.87 16.41 15.32
N MET A 789 -30.23 17.43 15.92
CA MET A 789 -29.59 18.55 15.23
C MET A 789 -28.52 19.18 16.13
N PRO A 790 -27.55 19.93 15.58
CA PRO A 790 -26.60 20.70 16.38
C PRO A 790 -27.33 21.81 17.15
N GLY A 791 -26.97 22.02 18.41
CA GLY A 791 -27.60 23.00 19.28
C GLY A 791 -27.04 23.02 20.69
N MET A 792 -27.67 23.78 21.59
CA MET A 792 -27.31 23.84 23.01
C MET A 792 -28.42 23.22 23.85
N VAL A 793 -28.09 22.39 24.83
CA VAL A 793 -29.07 21.84 25.78
C VAL A 793 -29.52 22.96 26.73
N VAL A 794 -30.79 23.32 26.70
CA VAL A 794 -31.37 24.36 27.56
C VAL A 794 -31.67 23.79 28.95
N SER A 795 -32.31 22.63 28.99
CA SER A 795 -32.62 21.94 30.26
C SER A 795 -32.77 20.44 30.03
N VAL A 796 -32.38 19.66 31.03
CA VAL A 796 -32.61 18.21 31.08
C VAL A 796 -33.78 17.96 32.03
N LYS A 797 -34.75 17.14 31.61
CA LYS A 797 -36.00 16.88 32.34
C LYS A 797 -36.02 15.55 33.10
N VAL A 798 -35.04 14.69 32.84
CA VAL A 798 -34.94 13.33 33.41
C VAL A 798 -33.56 13.09 34.05
N ALA A 799 -33.50 12.14 34.97
CA ALA A 799 -32.29 11.65 35.61
C ALA A 799 -32.12 10.14 35.42
N ALA A 800 -30.92 9.63 35.66
CA ALA A 800 -30.67 8.19 35.66
C ALA A 800 -31.53 7.51 36.76
N GLY A 801 -32.24 6.44 36.37
CA GLY A 801 -33.20 5.71 37.20
C GLY A 801 -34.66 6.08 36.97
N ASP A 802 -34.96 7.16 36.25
CA ASP A 802 -36.34 7.58 35.98
C ASP A 802 -37.04 6.61 35.01
N LYS A 803 -38.31 6.32 35.29
CA LYS A 803 -39.21 5.62 34.37
C LYS A 803 -39.89 6.65 33.47
N VAL A 804 -39.77 6.48 32.17
CA VAL A 804 -40.39 7.34 31.16
C VAL A 804 -41.32 6.51 30.27
N SER A 805 -42.43 7.11 29.86
CA SER A 805 -43.35 6.57 28.87
C SER A 805 -43.06 7.19 27.50
N LYS A 806 -43.48 6.53 26.43
CA LYS A 806 -43.39 7.07 25.08
C LYS A 806 -44.03 8.47 25.01
N ASN A 807 -43.31 9.39 24.36
CA ASN A 807 -43.60 10.81 24.23
C ASN A 807 -43.40 11.66 25.51
N ASP A 808 -42.82 11.11 26.58
CA ASP A 808 -42.40 11.95 27.71
C ASP A 808 -41.22 12.85 27.29
N PRO A 809 -41.19 14.12 27.73
CA PRO A 809 -40.10 15.04 27.41
C PRO A 809 -38.83 14.66 28.17
N LEU A 810 -37.74 14.44 27.45
CA LEU A 810 -36.44 14.06 28.02
C LEU A 810 -35.54 15.26 28.28
N LEU A 811 -35.42 16.16 27.31
CA LEU A 811 -34.65 17.40 27.42
C LEU A 811 -35.10 18.43 26.38
N ILE A 812 -34.69 19.68 26.58
CA ILE A 812 -34.96 20.79 25.66
C ILE A 812 -33.63 21.26 25.09
N MET A 813 -33.57 21.43 23.79
CA MET A 813 -32.43 21.98 23.05
C MET A 813 -32.82 23.28 22.36
N GLU A 814 -31.87 24.21 22.28
CA GLU A 814 -31.99 25.45 21.52
C GLU A 814 -31.07 25.37 20.31
N ALA A 815 -31.63 25.61 19.14
CA ALA A 815 -30.87 25.84 17.92
C ALA A 815 -31.50 27.01 17.16
N MET A 816 -30.69 27.96 16.73
CA MET A 816 -31.16 29.15 15.99
C MET A 816 -32.25 29.96 16.74
N LYS A 817 -32.15 30.10 18.07
CA LYS A 817 -33.13 30.77 18.94
C LYS A 817 -34.51 30.10 18.98
N MET A 818 -34.61 28.87 18.48
CA MET A 818 -35.80 28.02 18.56
C MET A 818 -35.54 26.89 19.55
N GLU A 819 -36.46 26.71 20.50
CA GLU A 819 -36.43 25.58 21.43
C GLU A 819 -37.14 24.36 20.82
N ALA A 820 -36.47 23.21 20.82
CA ALA A 820 -36.98 21.91 20.41
C ALA A 820 -36.88 20.94 21.58
N THR A 821 -37.99 20.23 21.87
CA THR A 821 -38.01 19.21 22.93
C THR A 821 -37.69 17.85 22.32
N VAL A 822 -36.77 17.12 22.94
CA VAL A 822 -36.46 15.71 22.61
C VAL A 822 -37.36 14.83 23.47
N TYR A 823 -38.12 13.95 22.84
CA TYR A 823 -39.10 13.07 23.47
C TYR A 823 -38.64 11.62 23.51
N ALA A 824 -39.15 10.85 24.47
CA ALA A 824 -38.95 9.40 24.57
C ALA A 824 -39.63 8.68 23.39
N GLU A 825 -38.89 7.85 22.66
CA GLU A 825 -39.43 7.11 21.50
C GLU A 825 -40.20 5.85 21.91
N HIS A 826 -39.94 5.32 23.10
CA HIS A 826 -40.59 4.15 23.70
C HIS A 826 -40.55 4.22 25.24
N ASP A 827 -41.31 3.34 25.90
CA ASP A 827 -41.29 3.18 27.35
C ASP A 827 -39.95 2.60 27.81
N GLY A 828 -39.44 3.02 28.97
CA GLY A 828 -38.19 2.48 29.50
C GLY A 828 -37.68 3.15 30.77
N VAL A 829 -36.53 2.69 31.25
CA VAL A 829 -35.80 3.27 32.38
C VAL A 829 -34.55 3.97 31.87
N ILE A 830 -34.32 5.21 32.28
CA ILE A 830 -33.12 5.97 31.91
C ILE A 830 -31.91 5.36 32.63
N GLY A 831 -30.95 4.85 31.86
CA GLY A 831 -29.69 4.30 32.38
C GLY A 831 -28.67 5.39 32.66
N GLN A 832 -28.41 6.27 31.68
CA GLN A 832 -27.46 7.38 31.80
C GLN A 832 -27.94 8.62 31.06
N VAL A 833 -27.63 9.78 31.63
CA VAL A 833 -27.75 11.09 30.96
C VAL A 833 -26.35 11.64 30.76
N LEU A 834 -25.95 11.87 29.51
CA LEU A 834 -24.56 12.21 29.12
C LEU A 834 -24.36 13.70 28.83
N VAL A 835 -25.40 14.52 29.06
CA VAL A 835 -25.41 15.95 28.79
C VAL A 835 -25.94 16.75 29.97
N LYS A 836 -25.50 18.00 30.10
CA LYS A 836 -25.99 18.95 31.10
C LYS A 836 -26.56 20.20 30.43
N ALA A 837 -27.36 20.96 31.17
CA ALA A 837 -27.82 22.27 30.71
C ALA A 837 -26.63 23.19 30.38
N LYS A 838 -26.80 24.00 29.34
CA LYS A 838 -25.81 24.90 28.70
C LYS A 838 -24.67 24.21 27.96
N GLU A 839 -24.72 22.90 27.76
CA GLU A 839 -23.74 22.19 26.94
C GLU A 839 -24.14 22.22 25.47
N SER A 840 -23.16 22.46 24.58
CA SER A 840 -23.36 22.37 23.12
C SER A 840 -23.16 20.94 22.63
N VAL A 841 -24.01 20.51 21.71
CA VAL A 841 -24.00 19.19 21.07
C VAL A 841 -24.09 19.33 19.56
N VAL A 842 -23.47 18.40 18.83
CA VAL A 842 -23.63 18.28 17.37
C VAL A 842 -24.64 17.18 17.04
N ALA A 843 -25.12 17.15 15.80
CA ALA A 843 -26.03 16.10 15.36
C ALA A 843 -25.43 14.71 15.64
N ARG A 844 -26.26 13.80 16.15
CA ARG A 844 -25.95 12.43 16.58
C ARG A 844 -25.11 12.27 17.85
N ASP A 845 -24.72 13.35 18.54
CA ASP A 845 -24.15 13.21 19.88
C ASP A 845 -25.12 12.43 20.78
N LEU A 846 -24.61 11.43 21.50
CA LEU A 846 -25.38 10.60 22.40
C LEU A 846 -25.79 11.42 23.63
N LEU A 847 -27.09 11.60 23.80
CA LEU A 847 -27.66 12.43 24.85
C LEU A 847 -28.02 11.58 26.08
N ILE A 848 -28.72 10.48 25.86
CA ILE A 848 -29.29 9.61 26.89
C ILE A 848 -29.17 8.14 26.45
N VAL A 849 -28.97 7.25 27.43
CA VAL A 849 -28.97 5.80 27.24
C VAL A 849 -30.02 5.16 28.13
N TYR A 850 -30.89 4.32 27.57
CA TYR A 850 -31.83 3.46 28.30
C TYR A 850 -31.14 2.21 28.87
N GLN A 851 -31.71 1.65 29.94
CA GLN A 851 -31.22 0.39 30.56
C GLN A 851 -31.35 -0.83 29.65
#